data_AF-A0A242NL45-F1
#
_entry.id   AF-A0A242NL45-F1
#
_cell.length_a   1.000
_cell.length_b   1.000
_cell.length_c   1.000
_cell.angle_alpha   90.00
_cell.angle_beta   90.00
_cell.angle_gamma   90.00
#
_symmetry.space_group_name_H-M   'P 1'
#
loop_
_entity.id
_entity.type
_entity.pdbx_description
1 polymer ?
#
loop_
_entity_poly.entity_id
_entity_poly.type
_entity_poly.pdbx_seq_one_letter_code
_entity_poly.pdbx_strand_id
1 'polypeptide(L)'
;MKKAEQLSTSPHASKQLIYTIFKRLRKLDKSLPTRIIEYILHGDELDVLVDFDKLCQISNNAVKLYELLEKPAQFYCSRYNYCSIDYGIHWLLKARNNFYKSWTDTYTPEQIIRYARVLATLFDHLHFIKHVSEQIPSWFIYLLYDGLITTLPSYSENKDKIEERENWSMQQLHQLLEIEQAGLGENLLFAIFDRQNITATRFDFFEYFTRLNGLLSYIQDRIELFKQLPSLGLSLLGQVEQLNYIQRYPELQLQLVDFIVMQVSNTSKQVSQLAKEILLNLPQELVRPQLQHFLTSGSAKQRANAAILLSRIISEPTILQQALANETDKTVIAALESALIRLEIANAVKQQADLVIPRFEPLVDTPLPPSARDVLQQNFDEYLIECKKWMQNELEEKQKNKESSSTEHQNRYIKLKTVTSKSLDNIFEYLNGKIDRSTLFKEINEEIDFEFLFTKNRLLNLPEFSLFHLFRMNELLSSLESNYSFEMLYDKYDIFKNFDLRQIADVMIKLNFYPHVEYEIARLFLDNDFYHNIYENEPYKLWAFFAENEFLIDQALGFAPLQSTQCSYYNINKVGAIKIIQLFPTIPAKYVAYLIELALGERKPARYAAQNVLKRIPEIYNQVKKVSKIEQSRLINFQKCY
;
A
#
# COMPACT_ATOMS: atom_id res chain seq x y z
N MET A 1 -10.96 -39.61 -1.98
CA MET A 1 -12.02 -39.62 -3.02
C MET A 1 -13.20 -38.76 -2.56
N LYS A 2 -13.14 -37.45 -2.81
CA LYS A 2 -14.32 -36.56 -2.79
C LYS A 2 -14.70 -36.34 -4.25
N LYS A 3 -15.98 -36.60 -4.59
CA LYS A 3 -16.53 -36.36 -5.93
C LYS A 3 -16.40 -34.88 -6.27
N ALA A 4 -15.63 -34.58 -7.31
CA ALA A 4 -15.76 -33.31 -8.02
C ALA A 4 -17.07 -33.39 -8.81
N GLU A 5 -18.06 -32.60 -8.44
CA GLU A 5 -19.20 -32.30 -9.32
C GLU A 5 -18.65 -31.49 -10.50
N GLN A 6 -18.47 -32.17 -11.64
CA GLN A 6 -18.33 -31.48 -12.92
C GLN A 6 -19.65 -30.76 -13.21
N LEU A 7 -19.66 -29.44 -13.05
CA LEU A 7 -20.68 -28.55 -13.62
C LEU A 7 -20.58 -28.63 -15.14
N SER A 8 -21.25 -29.62 -15.74
CA SER A 8 -21.59 -29.60 -17.16
C SER A 8 -22.64 -28.50 -17.37
N THR A 9 -22.19 -27.31 -17.74
CA THR A 9 -23.07 -26.21 -18.13
C THR A 9 -23.75 -26.58 -19.44
N SER A 10 -25.08 -26.75 -19.44
CA SER A 10 -25.82 -27.01 -20.66
C SER A 10 -25.67 -25.84 -21.65
N PRO A 11 -25.65 -26.09 -22.97
CA PRO A 11 -25.61 -25.02 -23.99
C PRO A 11 -26.73 -23.98 -23.85
N HIS A 12 -27.82 -24.36 -23.20
CA HIS A 12 -28.93 -23.47 -22.91
C HIS A 12 -28.58 -22.45 -21.80
N ALA A 13 -27.85 -22.87 -20.77
CA ALA A 13 -27.42 -22.00 -19.67
C ALA A 13 -26.39 -20.95 -20.13
N SER A 14 -25.45 -21.33 -21.00
CA SER A 14 -24.43 -20.40 -21.54
C SER A 14 -25.02 -19.33 -22.47
N LYS A 15 -26.02 -19.69 -23.30
CA LYS A 15 -26.79 -18.73 -24.12
C LYS A 15 -27.62 -17.78 -23.25
N GLN A 16 -28.27 -18.30 -22.21
CA GLN A 16 -29.08 -17.50 -21.30
C GLN A 16 -28.25 -16.46 -20.53
N LEU A 17 -27.01 -16.80 -20.19
CA LEU A 17 -26.08 -15.90 -19.50
C LEU A 17 -25.70 -14.70 -20.36
N ILE A 18 -25.28 -14.93 -21.62
CA ILE A 18 -24.97 -13.85 -22.57
C ILE A 18 -26.21 -12.99 -22.84
N TYR A 19 -27.38 -13.61 -23.02
CA TYR A 19 -28.64 -12.86 -23.16
C TYR A 19 -28.89 -11.95 -21.97
N THR A 20 -28.71 -12.46 -20.75
CA THR A 20 -28.89 -11.70 -19.52
C THR A 20 -28.04 -10.44 -19.52
N ILE A 21 -26.75 -10.55 -19.89
CA ILE A 21 -25.80 -9.42 -19.95
C ILE A 21 -26.26 -8.33 -20.94
N PHE A 22 -26.67 -8.70 -22.15
CA PHE A 22 -26.99 -7.72 -23.21
C PHE A 22 -28.47 -7.35 -23.32
N LYS A 23 -29.38 -8.00 -22.59
CA LYS A 23 -30.85 -7.82 -22.69
C LYS A 23 -31.28 -6.35 -22.59
N ARG A 24 -30.61 -5.54 -21.76
CA ARG A 24 -30.98 -4.12 -21.57
C ARG A 24 -30.71 -3.25 -22.79
N LEU A 25 -29.85 -3.68 -23.71
CA LEU A 25 -29.58 -2.96 -24.97
C LEU A 25 -30.82 -2.87 -25.87
N ARG A 26 -31.83 -3.74 -25.65
CA ARG A 26 -33.14 -3.69 -26.32
C ARG A 26 -33.88 -2.35 -26.18
N LYS A 27 -33.50 -1.54 -25.19
CA LYS A 27 -34.07 -0.21 -24.96
C LYS A 27 -33.71 0.80 -26.07
N LEU A 28 -32.59 0.57 -26.76
CA LEU A 28 -32.14 1.41 -27.88
C LEU A 28 -32.34 0.72 -29.23
N ASP A 29 -32.11 -0.59 -29.33
CA ASP A 29 -32.44 -1.40 -30.50
C ASP A 29 -32.98 -2.77 -30.07
N LYS A 30 -34.25 -3.05 -30.40
CA LYS A 30 -34.95 -4.28 -29.99
C LYS A 30 -34.29 -5.57 -30.48
N SER A 31 -33.62 -5.55 -31.63
CA SER A 31 -33.00 -6.71 -32.28
C SER A 31 -31.57 -6.98 -31.79
N LEU A 32 -30.91 -5.94 -31.27
CA LEU A 32 -29.47 -5.95 -30.96
C LEU A 32 -29.04 -7.07 -29.99
N PRO A 33 -29.73 -7.37 -28.87
CA PRO A 33 -29.28 -8.45 -27.99
C PRO A 33 -29.27 -9.82 -28.66
N THR A 34 -30.26 -10.13 -29.50
CA THR A 34 -30.33 -11.42 -30.20
C THR A 34 -29.20 -11.53 -31.22
N ARG A 35 -28.97 -10.49 -32.02
CA ARG A 35 -27.89 -10.45 -33.01
C ARG A 35 -26.51 -10.57 -32.35
N ILE A 36 -26.30 -9.90 -31.21
CA ILE A 36 -25.07 -10.02 -30.41
C ILE A 36 -24.84 -11.47 -29.96
N ILE A 37 -25.88 -12.20 -29.55
CA ILE A 37 -25.74 -13.59 -29.10
C ILE A 37 -25.37 -14.52 -30.25
N GLU A 38 -26.02 -14.37 -31.40
CA GLU A 38 -25.71 -15.19 -32.58
C GLU A 38 -24.28 -14.91 -33.06
N TYR A 39 -23.85 -13.64 -33.04
CA TYR A 39 -22.46 -13.26 -33.28
C TYR A 39 -21.50 -13.92 -32.29
N ILE A 40 -21.72 -13.80 -30.98
CA ILE A 40 -20.81 -14.35 -29.98
C ILE A 40 -20.72 -15.88 -30.10
N LEU A 41 -21.86 -16.58 -30.11
CA LEU A 41 -21.89 -18.04 -30.02
C LEU A 41 -21.53 -18.74 -31.33
N HIS A 42 -22.00 -18.22 -32.47
CA HIS A 42 -21.92 -18.90 -33.75
C HIS A 42 -21.01 -18.18 -34.76
N GLY A 43 -20.70 -16.89 -34.53
CA GLY A 43 -19.95 -16.08 -35.49
C GLY A 43 -20.80 -15.57 -36.66
N ASP A 44 -22.12 -15.74 -36.58
CA ASP A 44 -23.09 -15.21 -37.54
C ASP A 44 -23.32 -13.70 -37.30
N GLU A 45 -24.19 -13.06 -38.09
CA GLU A 45 -24.56 -11.64 -37.87
C GLU A 45 -23.36 -10.67 -37.81
N LEU A 46 -22.35 -10.85 -38.68
CA LEU A 46 -21.09 -10.07 -38.66
C LEU A 46 -21.31 -8.54 -38.67
N ASP A 47 -22.38 -8.07 -39.33
CA ASP A 47 -22.74 -6.66 -39.41
C ASP A 47 -23.21 -6.06 -38.07
N VAL A 48 -23.47 -6.89 -37.05
CA VAL A 48 -23.96 -6.40 -35.74
C VAL A 48 -22.98 -5.45 -35.07
N LEU A 49 -21.66 -5.66 -35.22
CA LEU A 49 -20.67 -4.75 -34.64
C LEU A 49 -20.66 -3.40 -35.36
N VAL A 50 -20.84 -3.40 -36.69
CA VAL A 50 -20.92 -2.16 -37.49
C VAL A 50 -22.17 -1.37 -37.11
N ASP A 51 -23.31 -2.04 -36.97
CA ASP A 51 -24.55 -1.39 -36.54
C ASP A 51 -24.48 -0.90 -35.10
N PHE A 52 -23.82 -1.67 -34.22
CA PHE A 52 -23.61 -1.27 -32.83
C PHE A 52 -22.68 -0.05 -32.73
N ASP A 53 -21.61 -0.02 -33.54
CA ASP A 53 -20.70 1.13 -33.64
C ASP A 53 -21.45 2.40 -34.10
N LYS A 54 -22.25 2.31 -35.16
CA LYS A 54 -23.11 3.42 -35.61
C LYS A 54 -24.04 3.90 -34.50
N LEU A 55 -24.58 2.99 -33.70
CA LEU A 55 -25.44 3.34 -32.57
C LEU A 55 -24.67 4.12 -31.49
N CYS A 56 -23.41 3.76 -31.23
CA CYS A 56 -22.51 4.45 -30.29
C CYS A 56 -22.16 5.88 -30.75
N GLN A 57 -22.00 6.11 -32.05
CA GLN A 57 -21.67 7.42 -32.63
C GLN A 57 -22.79 8.46 -32.48
N ILE A 58 -24.03 8.04 -32.22
CA ILE A 58 -25.13 8.96 -31.92
C ILE A 58 -24.85 9.66 -30.60
N SER A 59 -24.98 10.99 -30.57
CA SER A 59 -24.67 11.81 -29.40
C SER A 59 -25.30 11.26 -28.11
N ASN A 60 -24.47 11.07 -27.07
CA ASN A 60 -24.80 10.51 -25.76
C ASN A 60 -25.25 9.04 -25.73
N ASN A 61 -25.32 8.33 -26.87
CA ASN A 61 -25.73 6.92 -26.85
C ASN A 61 -24.69 6.00 -26.24
N ALA A 62 -23.39 6.20 -26.52
CA ALA A 62 -22.34 5.40 -25.91
C ALA A 62 -22.43 5.40 -24.36
N VAL A 63 -22.60 6.58 -23.74
CA VAL A 63 -22.77 6.69 -22.29
C VAL A 63 -24.05 5.99 -21.79
N LYS A 64 -25.17 6.12 -22.50
CA LYS A 64 -26.42 5.41 -22.13
C LYS A 64 -26.28 3.90 -22.25
N LEU A 65 -25.67 3.40 -23.33
CA LEU A 65 -25.41 1.98 -23.54
C LEU A 65 -24.49 1.43 -22.44
N TYR A 66 -23.47 2.20 -22.07
CA TYR A 66 -22.58 1.91 -20.96
C TYR A 66 -23.30 1.79 -19.62
N GLU A 67 -24.22 2.71 -19.32
CA GLU A 67 -25.07 2.64 -18.12
C GLU A 67 -26.03 1.44 -18.15
N LEU A 68 -26.57 1.10 -19.33
CA LEU A 68 -27.46 -0.05 -19.48
C LEU A 68 -26.75 -1.39 -19.20
N LEU A 69 -25.44 -1.44 -19.44
CA LEU A 69 -24.59 -2.58 -19.09
C LEU A 69 -24.07 -2.52 -17.64
N GLU A 70 -24.52 -1.58 -16.82
CA GLU A 70 -24.01 -1.37 -15.45
C GLU A 70 -22.49 -1.14 -15.43
N LYS A 71 -22.04 -0.23 -16.31
CA LYS A 71 -20.69 0.39 -16.30
C LYS A 71 -19.53 -0.63 -16.21
N PRO A 72 -19.42 -1.58 -17.14
CA PRO A 72 -18.26 -2.49 -17.22
C PRO A 72 -16.93 -1.72 -17.34
N ALA A 73 -15.82 -2.34 -16.95
CA ALA A 73 -14.48 -1.72 -16.96
C ALA A 73 -14.35 -0.38 -16.18
N GLN A 74 -15.26 -0.09 -15.24
CA GLN A 74 -15.20 1.11 -14.41
C GLN A 74 -14.20 0.91 -13.26
N PHE A 75 -13.23 1.83 -13.12
CA PHE A 75 -12.30 1.87 -11.98
C PHE A 75 -12.95 2.33 -10.65
N TYR A 76 -14.27 2.45 -10.55
CA TYR A 76 -14.97 2.88 -9.33
C TYR A 76 -16.15 1.95 -9.06
N CYS A 77 -15.87 0.66 -8.87
CA CYS A 77 -16.84 -0.23 -8.24
C CYS A 77 -16.64 -0.09 -6.73
N SER A 78 -17.50 0.67 -6.05
CA SER A 78 -17.43 0.77 -4.59
C SER A 78 -17.67 -0.61 -3.97
N ARG A 79 -17.04 -0.88 -2.81
CA ARG A 79 -17.28 -2.09 -1.99
C ARG A 79 -18.79 -2.36 -1.81
N TYR A 80 -19.59 -1.29 -1.73
CA TYR A 80 -21.05 -1.30 -1.69
C TYR A 80 -21.73 -1.99 -2.88
N ASN A 81 -21.21 -1.86 -4.11
CA ASN A 81 -21.78 -2.50 -5.30
C ASN A 81 -21.51 -4.01 -5.35
N TYR A 82 -20.36 -4.47 -4.82
CA TYR A 82 -20.03 -5.90 -4.78
C TYR A 82 -20.78 -6.62 -3.65
N CYS A 83 -20.82 -6.06 -2.44
CA CYS A 83 -21.61 -6.63 -1.33
C CYS A 83 -23.12 -6.69 -1.64
N SER A 84 -23.62 -5.85 -2.54
CA SER A 84 -25.02 -5.85 -2.99
C SER A 84 -25.35 -6.81 -4.14
N ILE A 85 -24.35 -7.53 -4.67
CA ILE A 85 -24.56 -8.67 -5.57
C ILE A 85 -25.33 -9.79 -4.85
N ASP A 86 -24.97 -10.05 -3.58
CA ASP A 86 -25.61 -11.09 -2.76
C ASP A 86 -27.03 -10.70 -2.33
N TYR A 87 -27.30 -9.39 -2.22
CA TYR A 87 -28.63 -8.84 -1.98
C TYR A 87 -29.47 -8.69 -3.27
N GLY A 88 -28.95 -9.11 -4.44
CA GLY A 88 -29.70 -9.16 -5.70
C GLY A 88 -29.92 -7.80 -6.40
N ILE A 89 -29.24 -6.74 -5.97
CA ILE A 89 -29.45 -5.37 -6.47
C ILE A 89 -28.78 -5.15 -7.85
N HIS A 90 -27.66 -5.82 -8.12
CA HIS A 90 -26.88 -5.71 -9.36
C HIS A 90 -26.84 -7.01 -10.18
N TRP A 91 -28.00 -7.42 -10.73
CA TRP A 91 -28.12 -8.67 -11.48
C TRP A 91 -27.26 -8.75 -12.75
N LEU A 92 -26.97 -7.64 -13.44
CA LEU A 92 -26.07 -7.66 -14.61
C LEU A 92 -24.61 -7.82 -14.20
N LEU A 93 -24.18 -7.14 -13.14
CA LEU A 93 -22.87 -7.36 -12.55
C LEU A 93 -22.69 -8.82 -12.14
N LYS A 94 -23.71 -9.43 -11.52
CA LYS A 94 -23.73 -10.86 -11.18
C LYS A 94 -23.61 -11.75 -12.42
N ALA A 95 -24.32 -11.43 -13.50
CA ALA A 95 -24.25 -12.17 -14.76
C ALA A 95 -22.85 -12.11 -15.38
N ARG A 96 -22.19 -10.94 -15.37
CA ARG A 96 -20.80 -10.82 -15.85
C ARG A 96 -19.80 -11.53 -14.94
N ASN A 97 -19.95 -11.43 -13.62
CA ASN A 97 -19.12 -12.20 -12.68
C ASN A 97 -19.26 -13.72 -12.92
N ASN A 98 -20.47 -14.23 -13.14
CA ASN A 98 -20.70 -15.62 -13.49
C ASN A 98 -20.10 -16.01 -14.86
N PHE A 99 -20.12 -15.10 -15.83
CA PHE A 99 -19.45 -15.34 -17.12
C PHE A 99 -17.95 -15.55 -16.89
N TYR A 100 -17.29 -14.63 -16.20
CA TYR A 100 -15.84 -14.69 -15.96
C TYR A 100 -15.40 -15.82 -15.01
N LYS A 101 -16.30 -16.33 -14.17
CA LYS A 101 -16.08 -17.52 -13.34
C LYS A 101 -15.85 -18.79 -14.15
N SER A 102 -16.51 -18.95 -15.29
CA SER A 102 -16.50 -20.20 -16.06
C SER A 102 -16.13 -20.00 -17.53
N TRP A 103 -15.66 -18.81 -17.92
CA TRP A 103 -15.54 -18.39 -19.31
C TRP A 103 -14.73 -19.36 -20.19
N THR A 104 -13.56 -19.80 -19.73
CA THR A 104 -12.66 -20.70 -20.48
C THR A 104 -13.08 -22.17 -20.41
N ASP A 105 -13.93 -22.53 -19.44
CA ASP A 105 -14.52 -23.87 -19.33
C ASP A 105 -15.80 -24.01 -20.17
N THR A 106 -16.49 -22.88 -20.41
CA THR A 106 -17.83 -22.83 -21.02
C THR A 106 -17.81 -22.40 -22.47
N TYR A 107 -16.89 -21.50 -22.85
CA TYR A 107 -16.84 -20.87 -24.17
C TYR A 107 -15.52 -21.16 -24.88
N THR A 108 -15.56 -21.28 -26.20
CA THR A 108 -14.33 -21.42 -27.00
C THR A 108 -13.55 -20.11 -27.03
N PRO A 109 -12.22 -20.15 -27.30
CA PRO A 109 -11.42 -18.94 -27.46
C PRO A 109 -12.03 -17.92 -28.43
N GLU A 110 -12.57 -18.37 -29.56
CA GLU A 110 -13.19 -17.49 -30.57
C GLU A 110 -14.47 -16.84 -30.05
N GLN A 111 -15.27 -17.56 -29.26
CA GLN A 111 -16.47 -17.00 -28.61
C GLN A 111 -16.08 -15.93 -27.58
N ILE A 112 -15.01 -16.15 -26.81
CA ILE A 112 -14.48 -15.18 -25.84
C ILE A 112 -14.00 -13.91 -26.56
N ILE A 113 -13.25 -14.06 -27.66
CA ILE A 113 -12.79 -12.93 -28.49
C ILE A 113 -13.97 -12.14 -29.03
N ARG A 114 -15.00 -12.81 -29.58
CA ARG A 114 -16.21 -12.13 -30.07
C ARG A 114 -16.99 -11.42 -28.97
N TYR A 115 -17.12 -12.02 -27.78
CA TYR A 115 -17.70 -11.36 -26.62
C TYR A 115 -16.95 -10.06 -26.26
N ALA A 116 -15.62 -10.13 -26.21
CA ALA A 116 -14.78 -8.98 -25.90
C ALA A 116 -14.87 -7.87 -26.96
N ARG A 117 -14.97 -8.24 -28.24
CA ARG A 117 -15.16 -7.29 -29.35
C ARG A 117 -16.48 -6.52 -29.25
N VAL A 118 -17.56 -7.16 -28.81
CA VAL A 118 -18.83 -6.45 -28.55
C VAL A 118 -18.64 -5.37 -27.48
N LEU A 119 -17.91 -5.66 -26.40
CA LEU A 119 -17.60 -4.65 -25.39
C LEU A 119 -16.70 -3.54 -25.94
N ALA A 120 -15.68 -3.89 -26.73
CA ALA A 120 -14.77 -2.93 -27.35
C ALA A 120 -15.49 -1.94 -28.27
N THR A 121 -16.42 -2.41 -29.09
CA THR A 121 -17.26 -1.56 -29.95
C THR A 121 -17.99 -0.46 -29.18
N LEU A 122 -18.30 -0.67 -27.90
CA LEU A 122 -18.85 0.37 -27.04
C LEU A 122 -17.75 1.23 -26.40
N PHE A 123 -16.72 0.60 -25.84
CA PHE A 123 -15.75 1.29 -24.98
C PHE A 123 -14.80 2.20 -25.74
N ASP A 124 -14.55 1.93 -27.03
CA ASP A 124 -13.73 2.80 -27.88
C ASP A 124 -14.37 4.19 -28.10
N HIS A 125 -15.67 4.35 -27.83
CA HIS A 125 -16.38 5.64 -27.83
C HIS A 125 -16.36 6.35 -26.47
N LEU A 126 -15.77 5.74 -25.43
CA LEU A 126 -15.78 6.25 -24.05
C LEU A 126 -14.39 6.76 -23.65
N HIS A 127 -14.15 8.05 -23.89
CA HIS A 127 -12.85 8.71 -23.65
C HIS A 127 -12.29 8.58 -22.21
N PHE A 128 -13.12 8.25 -21.22
CA PHE A 128 -12.71 8.07 -19.82
C PHE A 128 -12.16 6.67 -19.53
N ILE A 129 -12.41 5.68 -20.40
CA ILE A 129 -11.76 4.37 -20.33
C ILE A 129 -10.42 4.50 -21.02
N LYS A 130 -9.33 4.26 -20.28
CA LYS A 130 -7.96 4.47 -20.75
C LYS A 130 -7.26 3.15 -21.03
N HIS A 131 -6.59 3.07 -22.17
CA HIS A 131 -5.74 1.95 -22.52
C HIS A 131 -4.41 1.99 -21.77
N VAL A 132 -4.04 0.86 -21.17
CA VAL A 132 -2.76 0.73 -20.48
C VAL A 132 -1.56 0.57 -21.42
N SER A 133 -1.78 0.02 -22.62
CA SER A 133 -0.74 -0.20 -23.62
C SER A 133 -1.31 -0.14 -25.03
N GLU A 134 -0.53 0.40 -25.98
CA GLU A 134 -0.83 0.38 -27.41
C GLU A 134 -0.37 -0.93 -28.09
N GLN A 135 0.42 -1.76 -27.38
CA GLN A 135 0.96 -3.02 -27.91
C GLN A 135 -0.06 -4.17 -27.88
N ILE A 136 -1.24 -3.93 -27.30
CA ILE A 136 -2.28 -4.93 -27.07
C ILE A 136 -3.62 -4.41 -27.61
N PRO A 137 -4.42 -5.26 -28.29
CA PRO A 137 -5.74 -4.87 -28.80
C PRO A 137 -6.70 -4.36 -27.72
N SER A 138 -7.55 -3.39 -28.08
CA SER A 138 -8.55 -2.77 -27.19
C SER A 138 -9.44 -3.80 -26.51
N TRP A 139 -9.98 -4.74 -27.29
CA TRP A 139 -10.87 -5.79 -26.81
C TRP A 139 -10.24 -6.62 -25.70
N PHE A 140 -8.94 -6.90 -25.79
CA PHE A 140 -8.25 -7.72 -24.80
C PHE A 140 -8.08 -6.96 -23.49
N ILE A 141 -7.67 -5.69 -23.54
CA ILE A 141 -7.57 -4.85 -22.34
C ILE A 141 -8.92 -4.70 -21.64
N TYR A 142 -9.99 -4.45 -22.39
CA TYR A 142 -11.32 -4.29 -21.83
C TYR A 142 -11.89 -5.56 -21.22
N LEU A 143 -11.56 -6.71 -21.80
CA LEU A 143 -11.88 -8.02 -21.24
C LEU A 143 -11.23 -8.22 -19.87
N LEU A 144 -9.95 -7.84 -19.72
CA LEU A 144 -9.24 -7.87 -18.44
C LEU A 144 -9.85 -6.87 -17.45
N TYR A 145 -10.19 -5.65 -17.88
CA TYR A 145 -10.75 -4.64 -16.99
C TYR A 145 -12.11 -5.07 -16.41
N ASP A 146 -13.03 -5.56 -17.24
CA ASP A 146 -14.33 -5.98 -16.73
C ASP A 146 -14.20 -7.27 -15.88
N GLY A 147 -13.35 -8.21 -16.28
CA GLY A 147 -13.15 -9.49 -15.58
C GLY A 147 -12.35 -9.43 -14.28
N LEU A 148 -11.36 -8.53 -14.18
CA LEU A 148 -10.42 -8.44 -13.06
C LEU A 148 -10.56 -7.16 -12.22
N ILE A 149 -11.27 -6.13 -12.71
CA ILE A 149 -11.45 -4.88 -11.96
C ILE A 149 -12.90 -4.70 -11.57
N THR A 150 -13.82 -4.71 -12.54
CA THR A 150 -15.23 -4.34 -12.26
C THR A 150 -16.01 -5.45 -11.58
N THR A 151 -15.73 -6.72 -11.94
CA THR A 151 -16.47 -7.90 -11.45
C THR A 151 -15.83 -8.60 -10.25
N LEU A 152 -14.78 -8.01 -9.69
CA LEU A 152 -14.08 -8.44 -8.47
C LEU A 152 -14.18 -7.37 -7.39
N PRO A 153 -14.07 -7.72 -6.10
CA PRO A 153 -14.03 -6.74 -5.03
C PRO A 153 -12.73 -5.91 -5.12
N SER A 154 -12.79 -4.63 -4.76
CA SER A 154 -11.62 -3.74 -4.78
C SER A 154 -10.52 -4.12 -3.78
N TYR A 155 -10.76 -5.09 -2.90
CA TYR A 155 -9.80 -5.62 -1.95
C TYR A 155 -10.01 -7.12 -1.79
N SER A 156 -8.90 -7.88 -1.77
CA SER A 156 -8.87 -9.30 -1.43
C SER A 156 -7.78 -9.52 -0.39
N GLU A 157 -8.15 -10.17 0.73
CA GLU A 157 -7.21 -10.61 1.76
C GLU A 157 -6.20 -11.63 1.20
N ASN A 158 -6.66 -12.48 0.27
CA ASN A 158 -5.79 -13.42 -0.41
C ASN A 158 -4.95 -12.71 -1.49
N LYS A 159 -3.63 -12.74 -1.30
CA LYS A 159 -2.67 -12.10 -2.21
C LYS A 159 -2.13 -13.04 -3.27
N ASP A 160 -2.27 -14.35 -3.10
CA ASP A 160 -1.60 -15.36 -3.93
C ASP A 160 -2.52 -15.96 -4.99
N LYS A 161 -3.84 -15.88 -4.79
CA LYS A 161 -4.83 -16.33 -5.77
C LYS A 161 -5.96 -15.31 -5.92
N ILE A 162 -6.67 -15.44 -7.03
CA ILE A 162 -7.91 -14.70 -7.29
C ILE A 162 -9.05 -15.70 -7.13
N GLU A 163 -9.79 -15.57 -6.02
CA GLU A 163 -10.95 -16.43 -5.77
C GLU A 163 -11.99 -16.22 -6.87
N GLU A 164 -12.64 -17.32 -7.28
CA GLU A 164 -13.64 -17.30 -8.36
C GLU A 164 -13.08 -17.00 -9.76
N ARG A 165 -11.75 -17.03 -9.91
CA ARG A 165 -11.03 -16.82 -11.18
C ARG A 165 -9.94 -17.87 -11.37
N GLU A 166 -10.17 -19.09 -10.88
CA GLU A 166 -9.22 -20.19 -10.96
C GLU A 166 -8.86 -20.56 -12.41
N ASN A 167 -9.78 -20.32 -13.34
CA ASN A 167 -9.61 -20.55 -14.77
C ASN A 167 -9.04 -19.34 -15.54
N TRP A 168 -8.46 -18.37 -14.83
CA TRP A 168 -7.68 -17.27 -15.41
C TRP A 168 -6.19 -17.57 -15.28
N SER A 169 -5.60 -18.07 -16.36
CA SER A 169 -4.16 -18.36 -16.43
C SER A 169 -3.45 -17.57 -17.51
N MET A 170 -2.16 -17.32 -17.31
CA MET A 170 -1.30 -16.70 -18.31
C MET A 170 -1.26 -17.48 -19.62
N GLN A 171 -1.32 -18.81 -19.57
CA GLN A 171 -1.32 -19.67 -20.76
C GLN A 171 -2.56 -19.42 -21.63
N GLN A 172 -3.74 -19.36 -21.03
CA GLN A 172 -4.99 -19.11 -21.76
C GLN A 172 -5.01 -17.69 -22.35
N LEU A 173 -4.59 -16.70 -21.56
CA LEU A 173 -4.49 -15.31 -22.02
C LEU A 173 -3.51 -15.15 -23.18
N HIS A 174 -2.36 -15.83 -23.13
CA HIS A 174 -1.40 -15.86 -24.23
C HIS A 174 -2.00 -16.49 -25.47
N GLN A 175 -2.70 -17.63 -25.32
CA GLN A 175 -3.35 -18.31 -26.44
C GLN A 175 -4.42 -17.44 -27.13
N LEU A 176 -5.19 -16.65 -26.37
CA LEU A 176 -6.18 -15.73 -26.95
C LEU A 176 -5.51 -14.69 -27.86
N LEU A 177 -4.33 -14.18 -27.48
CA LEU A 177 -3.57 -13.24 -28.30
C LEU A 177 -2.96 -13.91 -29.53
N GLU A 178 -2.44 -15.14 -29.40
CA GLU A 178 -1.90 -15.91 -30.54
C GLU A 178 -2.97 -16.26 -31.58
N ILE A 179 -4.20 -16.52 -31.15
CA ILE A 179 -5.34 -16.74 -32.05
C ILE A 179 -5.70 -15.46 -32.83
N GLU A 180 -5.59 -14.30 -32.19
CA GLU A 180 -5.83 -13.01 -32.85
C GLU A 180 -4.75 -12.72 -33.89
N GLN A 181 -3.49 -12.90 -33.51
CA GLN A 181 -2.34 -12.69 -34.38
C GLN A 181 -1.14 -13.49 -33.86
N ALA A 182 -0.55 -14.30 -34.74
CA ALA A 182 0.66 -15.05 -34.41
C ALA A 182 1.79 -14.14 -33.91
N GLY A 183 2.37 -14.48 -32.75
CA GLY A 183 3.42 -13.73 -32.06
C GLY A 183 2.92 -12.61 -31.14
N LEU A 184 1.63 -12.29 -31.13
CA LEU A 184 1.06 -11.25 -30.26
C LEU A 184 1.06 -11.67 -28.78
N GLY A 185 1.08 -12.97 -28.48
CA GLY A 185 1.15 -13.51 -27.12
C GLY A 185 2.41 -13.10 -26.37
N GLU A 186 3.51 -12.83 -27.08
CA GLU A 186 4.74 -12.33 -26.47
C GLU A 186 4.56 -10.91 -25.89
N ASN A 187 3.57 -10.14 -26.35
CA ASN A 187 3.26 -8.83 -25.78
C ASN A 187 2.41 -8.90 -24.50
N LEU A 188 1.96 -10.08 -24.05
CA LEU A 188 1.03 -10.23 -22.92
C LEU A 188 1.50 -9.51 -21.65
N LEU A 189 2.81 -9.46 -21.39
CA LEU A 189 3.37 -8.78 -20.22
C LEU A 189 3.13 -7.26 -20.24
N PHE A 190 2.91 -6.64 -21.40
CA PHE A 190 2.45 -5.25 -21.48
C PHE A 190 1.02 -5.09 -20.96
N ALA A 191 0.12 -6.04 -21.19
CA ALA A 191 -1.22 -6.00 -20.59
C ALA A 191 -1.14 -6.13 -19.05
N ILE A 192 -0.16 -6.88 -18.54
CA ILE A 192 0.01 -7.12 -17.10
C ILE A 192 0.66 -5.93 -16.40
N PHE A 193 1.73 -5.37 -16.95
CA PHE A 193 2.57 -4.39 -16.27
C PHE A 193 2.42 -2.97 -16.78
N ASP A 194 2.08 -2.74 -18.04
CA ASP A 194 2.07 -1.39 -18.60
C ASP A 194 0.98 -0.53 -17.94
N ARG A 195 1.27 0.74 -17.69
CA ARG A 195 0.38 1.71 -17.03
C ARG A 195 0.44 3.08 -17.69
N GLN A 196 0.72 3.15 -18.99
CA GLN A 196 1.08 4.38 -19.72
C GLN A 196 0.06 5.52 -19.53
N ASN A 197 -1.24 5.20 -19.41
CA ASN A 197 -2.32 6.20 -19.28
C ASN A 197 -3.11 6.11 -17.96
N ILE A 198 -2.56 5.44 -16.94
CA ILE A 198 -3.22 5.30 -15.63
C ILE A 198 -2.57 6.24 -14.62
N THR A 199 -3.39 6.96 -13.86
CA THR A 199 -2.92 7.82 -12.76
C THR A 199 -2.51 6.97 -11.57
N ALA A 200 -1.44 7.36 -10.86
CA ALA A 200 -0.94 6.64 -9.68
C ALA A 200 -2.00 6.35 -8.60
N THR A 201 -3.01 7.21 -8.45
CA THR A 201 -4.16 7.04 -7.53
C THR A 201 -5.16 5.94 -7.93
N ARG A 202 -4.91 5.22 -9.03
CA ARG A 202 -5.79 4.14 -9.53
C ARG A 202 -5.03 2.81 -9.71
N PHE A 203 -3.89 2.65 -9.06
CA PHE A 203 -3.02 1.48 -9.24
C PHE A 203 -3.50 0.26 -8.47
N ASP A 204 -4.10 0.49 -7.31
CA ASP A 204 -4.76 -0.50 -6.47
C ASP A 204 -5.78 -1.34 -7.25
N PHE A 205 -6.45 -0.78 -8.25
CA PHE A 205 -7.37 -1.53 -9.12
C PHE A 205 -6.70 -2.63 -9.95
N PHE A 206 -5.39 -2.55 -10.19
CA PHE A 206 -4.66 -3.49 -11.03
C PHE A 206 -3.98 -4.62 -10.23
N GLU A 207 -4.17 -4.66 -8.91
CA GLU A 207 -3.55 -5.66 -8.05
C GLU A 207 -3.79 -7.11 -8.50
N TYR A 208 -4.96 -7.41 -9.07
CA TYR A 208 -5.28 -8.76 -9.56
C TYR A 208 -4.47 -9.19 -10.79
N PHE A 209 -3.97 -8.25 -11.60
CA PHE A 209 -3.21 -8.58 -12.81
C PHE A 209 -1.91 -9.31 -12.46
N THR A 210 -1.29 -8.94 -11.34
CA THR A 210 -0.07 -9.60 -10.84
C THR A 210 -0.34 -10.86 -10.02
N ARG A 211 -1.61 -11.28 -9.89
CA ARG A 211 -2.05 -12.49 -9.18
C ARG A 211 -2.58 -13.58 -10.10
N LEU A 212 -2.51 -13.37 -11.42
CA LEU A 212 -2.99 -14.34 -12.42
C LEU A 212 -2.24 -15.68 -12.30
N ASN A 213 -2.97 -16.78 -12.49
CA ASN A 213 -2.41 -18.11 -12.31
C ASN A 213 -1.28 -18.36 -13.32
N GLY A 214 -0.14 -18.81 -12.81
CA GLY A 214 1.05 -19.13 -13.61
C GLY A 214 1.88 -17.92 -14.05
N LEU A 215 1.64 -16.70 -13.53
CA LEU A 215 2.45 -15.52 -13.89
C LEU A 215 3.94 -15.67 -13.56
N LEU A 216 4.27 -16.19 -12.37
CA LEU A 216 5.65 -16.41 -11.98
C LEU A 216 6.37 -17.37 -12.94
N SER A 217 5.81 -18.55 -13.21
CA SER A 217 6.39 -19.53 -14.12
C SER A 217 6.47 -18.98 -15.55
N TYR A 218 5.43 -18.26 -16.00
CA TYR A 218 5.41 -17.63 -17.33
C TYR A 218 6.55 -16.62 -17.50
N ILE A 219 6.85 -15.83 -16.46
CA ILE A 219 7.99 -14.89 -16.45
C ILE A 219 9.32 -15.65 -16.40
N GLN A 220 9.44 -16.70 -15.60
CA GLN A 220 10.68 -17.49 -15.51
C GLN A 220 11.04 -18.13 -16.86
N ASP A 221 10.05 -18.66 -17.58
CA ASP A 221 10.24 -19.23 -18.92
C ASP A 221 10.62 -18.17 -19.98
N ARG A 222 10.33 -16.89 -19.71
CA ARG A 222 10.56 -15.74 -20.60
C ARG A 222 11.39 -14.65 -19.93
N ILE A 223 12.35 -15.04 -19.11
CA ILE A 223 13.07 -14.10 -18.24
C ILE A 223 13.82 -13.02 -19.04
N GLU A 224 14.38 -13.38 -20.20
CA GLU A 224 15.08 -12.44 -21.08
C GLU A 224 14.13 -11.43 -21.74
N LEU A 225 12.93 -11.86 -22.14
CA LEU A 225 11.90 -10.94 -22.62
C LEU A 225 11.46 -9.99 -21.50
N PHE A 226 11.25 -10.53 -20.29
CA PHE A 226 10.89 -9.73 -19.12
C PHE A 226 11.94 -8.64 -18.86
N LYS A 227 13.23 -8.97 -18.88
CA LYS A 227 14.33 -7.99 -18.76
C LYS A 227 14.28 -6.89 -19.82
N GLN A 228 13.82 -7.21 -21.03
CA GLN A 228 13.81 -6.29 -22.18
C GLN A 228 12.59 -5.38 -22.26
N LEU A 229 11.53 -5.60 -21.47
CA LEU A 229 10.30 -4.78 -21.51
C LEU A 229 10.58 -3.27 -21.45
N PRO A 230 11.48 -2.73 -20.59
CA PRO A 230 11.80 -1.30 -20.58
C PRO A 230 12.33 -0.78 -21.92
N SER A 231 13.20 -1.54 -22.59
CA SER A 231 13.72 -1.18 -23.92
C SER A 231 12.69 -1.36 -25.04
N LEU A 232 11.69 -2.21 -24.84
CA LEU A 232 10.58 -2.45 -25.75
C LEU A 232 9.41 -1.48 -25.55
N GLY A 233 9.59 -0.43 -24.74
CA GLY A 233 8.61 0.66 -24.60
C GLY A 233 7.70 0.57 -23.37
N LEU A 234 8.02 -0.26 -22.38
CA LEU A 234 7.24 -0.30 -21.13
C LEU A 234 7.28 1.07 -20.44
N SER A 235 6.11 1.62 -20.12
CA SER A 235 6.00 2.93 -19.49
C SER A 235 6.76 3.00 -18.15
N LEU A 236 7.12 4.20 -17.71
CA LEU A 236 7.83 4.41 -16.45
C LEU A 236 7.12 3.78 -15.25
N LEU A 237 5.79 3.86 -15.23
CA LEU A 237 4.96 3.27 -14.19
C LEU A 237 4.91 1.74 -14.33
N GLY A 238 4.91 1.21 -15.55
CA GLY A 238 5.05 -0.23 -15.75
C GLY A 238 6.42 -0.78 -15.32
N GLN A 239 7.49 -0.01 -15.49
CA GLN A 239 8.82 -0.37 -14.96
C GLN A 239 8.83 -0.41 -13.43
N VAL A 240 8.05 0.43 -12.77
CA VAL A 240 7.86 0.38 -11.31
C VAL A 240 7.10 -0.88 -10.90
N GLU A 241 5.99 -1.19 -11.57
CA GLU A 241 5.23 -2.42 -11.33
C GLU A 241 6.07 -3.69 -11.57
N GLN A 242 6.92 -3.66 -12.60
CA GLN A 242 7.88 -4.71 -12.88
C GLN A 242 8.83 -4.95 -11.70
N LEU A 243 9.42 -3.89 -11.15
CA LEU A 243 10.31 -3.96 -9.99
C LEU A 243 9.57 -4.38 -8.71
N ASN A 244 8.36 -3.88 -8.47
CA ASN A 244 7.51 -4.30 -7.35
C ASN A 244 7.23 -5.81 -7.42
N TYR A 245 6.98 -6.33 -8.62
CA TYR A 245 6.78 -7.77 -8.82
C TYR A 245 8.06 -8.56 -8.53
N ILE A 246 9.21 -8.11 -9.02
CA ILE A 246 10.51 -8.72 -8.71
C ILE A 246 10.77 -8.76 -7.20
N GLN A 247 10.48 -7.65 -6.50
CA GLN A 247 10.65 -7.54 -5.05
C GLN A 247 9.82 -8.57 -4.26
N ARG A 248 8.67 -9.00 -4.78
CA ARG A 248 7.79 -9.97 -4.12
C ARG A 248 8.37 -11.39 -4.10
N TYR A 249 9.22 -11.76 -5.06
CA TYR A 249 9.69 -13.14 -5.25
C TYR A 249 11.22 -13.23 -5.14
N PRO A 250 11.77 -13.71 -4.01
CA PRO A 250 13.22 -13.83 -3.82
C PRO A 250 13.95 -14.55 -4.97
N GLU A 251 13.36 -15.60 -5.52
CA GLU A 251 13.88 -16.36 -6.66
C GLU A 251 14.03 -15.52 -7.92
N LEU A 252 13.12 -14.56 -8.17
CA LEU A 252 13.25 -13.63 -9.30
C LEU A 252 14.32 -12.59 -9.03
N GLN A 253 14.42 -12.08 -7.79
CA GLN A 253 15.48 -11.13 -7.46
C GLN A 253 16.87 -11.74 -7.73
N LEU A 254 17.05 -13.02 -7.40
CA LEU A 254 18.29 -13.77 -7.67
C LEU A 254 18.56 -13.96 -9.17
N GLN A 255 17.54 -14.25 -9.97
CA GLN A 255 17.68 -14.43 -11.42
C GLN A 255 17.89 -13.11 -12.18
N LEU A 256 17.51 -11.98 -11.58
CA LEU A 256 17.47 -10.66 -12.21
C LEU A 256 18.42 -9.65 -11.57
N VAL A 257 19.44 -10.07 -10.82
CA VAL A 257 20.39 -9.15 -10.16
C VAL A 257 21.05 -8.22 -11.17
N ASP A 258 21.46 -8.74 -12.33
CA ASP A 258 22.03 -7.97 -13.45
C ASP A 258 21.09 -6.85 -13.91
N PHE A 259 19.81 -7.20 -14.11
CA PHE A 259 18.76 -6.26 -14.49
C PHE A 259 18.50 -5.22 -13.40
N ILE A 260 18.41 -5.64 -12.13
CA ILE A 260 18.20 -4.72 -10.99
C ILE A 260 19.36 -3.70 -10.93
N VAL A 261 20.61 -4.15 -11.05
CA VAL A 261 21.78 -3.26 -11.08
C VAL A 261 21.73 -2.30 -12.28
N MET A 262 21.26 -2.75 -13.43
CA MET A 262 21.04 -1.88 -14.58
C MET A 262 19.99 -0.80 -14.28
N GLN A 263 18.88 -1.17 -13.65
CA GLN A 263 17.79 -0.25 -13.30
C GLN A 263 18.17 0.81 -12.25
N VAL A 264 19.17 0.55 -11.40
CA VAL A 264 19.76 1.59 -10.52
C VAL A 264 20.22 2.82 -11.32
N SER A 265 20.64 2.62 -12.57
CA SER A 265 21.12 3.67 -13.46
C SER A 265 20.03 4.25 -14.37
N ASN A 266 18.76 3.91 -14.15
CA ASN A 266 17.63 4.45 -14.90
C ASN A 266 17.58 5.99 -14.79
N THR A 267 17.04 6.67 -15.82
CA THR A 267 16.86 8.13 -15.81
C THR A 267 15.68 8.56 -14.95
N SER A 268 14.67 7.68 -14.80
CA SER A 268 13.58 7.88 -13.87
C SER A 268 14.06 7.69 -12.44
N LYS A 269 13.83 8.72 -11.63
CA LYS A 269 14.14 8.72 -10.20
C LYS A 269 13.35 7.67 -9.42
N GLN A 270 12.11 7.40 -9.84
CA GLN A 270 11.24 6.43 -9.18
C GLN A 270 11.76 5.00 -9.41
N VAL A 271 12.04 4.66 -10.66
CA VAL A 271 12.59 3.35 -11.05
C VAL A 271 13.96 3.12 -10.43
N SER A 272 14.87 4.08 -10.58
CA SER A 272 16.24 3.96 -10.04
C SER A 272 16.27 3.88 -8.51
N GLN A 273 15.36 4.55 -7.79
CA GLN A 273 15.29 4.46 -6.34
C GLN A 273 14.77 3.10 -5.87
N LEU A 274 13.70 2.60 -6.47
CA LEU A 274 13.14 1.28 -6.14
C LEU A 274 14.15 0.17 -6.44
N ALA A 275 14.85 0.23 -7.58
CA ALA A 275 15.91 -0.72 -7.92
C ALA A 275 17.06 -0.71 -6.89
N LYS A 276 17.46 0.48 -6.39
CA LYS A 276 18.48 0.58 -5.33
C LYS A 276 18.03 -0.07 -4.03
N GLU A 277 16.77 0.13 -3.65
CA GLU A 277 16.19 -0.46 -2.45
C GLU A 277 16.17 -2.00 -2.56
N ILE A 278 15.70 -2.55 -3.68
CA ILE A 278 15.73 -4.00 -3.93
C ILE A 278 17.17 -4.52 -3.86
N LEU A 279 18.10 -3.85 -4.55
CA LEU A 279 19.50 -4.30 -4.62
C LEU A 279 20.19 -4.34 -3.27
N LEU A 280 19.98 -3.33 -2.41
CA LEU A 280 20.63 -3.25 -1.10
C LEU A 280 20.11 -4.29 -0.10
N ASN A 281 18.95 -4.89 -0.39
CA ASN A 281 18.36 -5.95 0.42
C ASN A 281 18.85 -7.35 0.02
N LEU A 282 19.60 -7.47 -1.08
CA LEU A 282 20.12 -8.76 -1.55
C LEU A 282 21.42 -9.16 -0.84
N PRO A 283 21.70 -10.47 -0.73
CA PRO A 283 22.96 -10.96 -0.17
C PRO A 283 24.18 -10.32 -0.86
N GLN A 284 25.12 -9.81 -0.05
CA GLN A 284 26.27 -9.07 -0.57
C GLN A 284 27.15 -9.92 -1.49
N GLU A 285 27.17 -11.23 -1.28
CA GLU A 285 27.90 -12.21 -2.10
C GLU A 285 27.43 -12.21 -3.56
N LEU A 286 26.18 -11.85 -3.81
CA LEU A 286 25.58 -11.81 -5.15
C LEU A 286 25.65 -10.42 -5.76
N VAL A 287 25.45 -9.39 -4.95
CA VAL A 287 25.46 -7.99 -5.39
C VAL A 287 26.87 -7.53 -5.73
N ARG A 288 27.87 -7.92 -4.92
CA ARG A 288 29.23 -7.40 -5.02
C ARG A 288 29.91 -7.74 -6.36
N PRO A 289 29.87 -8.98 -6.89
CA PRO A 289 30.44 -9.29 -8.21
C PRO A 289 29.80 -8.48 -9.34
N GLN A 290 28.48 -8.28 -9.29
CA GLN A 290 27.76 -7.51 -10.30
C GLN A 290 28.17 -6.03 -10.27
N LEU A 291 28.19 -5.42 -9.09
CA LEU A 291 28.65 -4.04 -8.94
C LEU A 291 30.13 -3.86 -9.34
N GLN A 292 30.99 -4.84 -9.08
CA GLN A 292 32.38 -4.81 -9.57
C GLN A 292 32.45 -4.83 -11.10
N HIS A 293 31.67 -5.70 -11.75
CA HIS A 293 31.61 -5.74 -13.21
C HIS A 293 31.16 -4.39 -13.80
N PHE A 294 30.11 -3.77 -13.24
CA PHE A 294 29.68 -2.45 -13.68
C PHE A 294 30.69 -1.35 -13.37
N LEU A 295 31.48 -1.47 -12.29
CA LEU A 295 32.54 -0.53 -11.96
C LEU A 295 33.69 -0.58 -12.99
N THR A 296 34.00 -1.74 -13.55
CA THR A 296 35.10 -1.90 -14.51
C THR A 296 34.66 -1.72 -15.95
N SER A 297 33.46 -2.20 -16.31
CA SER A 297 33.04 -2.40 -17.70
C SER A 297 31.75 -1.66 -18.07
N GLY A 298 31.12 -0.96 -17.12
CA GLY A 298 29.91 -0.18 -17.38
C GLY A 298 30.18 1.16 -18.07
N SER A 299 29.10 1.79 -18.54
CA SER A 299 29.10 3.21 -18.93
C SER A 299 29.57 4.12 -17.77
N ALA A 300 29.98 5.35 -18.04
CA ALA A 300 30.39 6.31 -17.00
C ALA A 300 29.32 6.46 -15.90
N LYS A 301 28.03 6.50 -16.25
CA LYS A 301 26.92 6.56 -15.29
C LYS A 301 26.84 5.29 -14.42
N GLN A 302 26.97 4.11 -15.03
CA GLN A 302 26.96 2.83 -14.32
C GLN A 302 28.17 2.69 -13.40
N ARG A 303 29.38 3.08 -13.85
CA ARG A 303 30.60 3.06 -13.04
C ARG A 303 30.50 3.98 -11.84
N ALA A 304 30.02 5.22 -12.03
CA ALA A 304 29.79 6.16 -10.93
C ALA A 304 28.77 5.62 -9.90
N ASN A 305 27.64 5.07 -10.36
CA ASN A 305 26.65 4.46 -9.48
C ASN A 305 27.19 3.21 -8.75
N ALA A 306 27.96 2.37 -9.43
CA ALA A 306 28.59 1.19 -8.85
C ALA A 306 29.57 1.59 -7.73
N ALA A 307 30.38 2.63 -7.94
CA ALA A 307 31.26 3.16 -6.90
C ALA A 307 30.49 3.62 -5.65
N ILE A 308 29.38 4.35 -5.84
CA ILE A 308 28.52 4.80 -4.75
C ILE A 308 27.94 3.61 -3.99
N LEU A 309 27.34 2.64 -4.70
CA LEU A 309 26.71 1.48 -4.07
C LEU A 309 27.71 0.54 -3.39
N LEU A 310 28.88 0.31 -4.01
CA LEU A 310 29.94 -0.49 -3.39
C LEU A 310 30.37 0.10 -2.05
N SER A 311 30.50 1.43 -1.96
CA SER A 311 30.85 2.10 -0.69
C SER A 311 29.82 1.95 0.42
N ARG A 312 28.60 1.48 0.12
CA ARG A 312 27.56 1.18 1.12
C ARG A 312 27.66 -0.24 1.68
N ILE A 313 28.26 -1.17 0.93
CA ILE A 313 28.26 -2.60 1.29
C ILE A 313 29.65 -3.13 1.67
N ILE A 314 30.73 -2.52 1.18
CA ILE A 314 32.11 -2.95 1.52
C ILE A 314 32.66 -2.16 2.71
N SER A 315 33.59 -2.76 3.45
CA SER A 315 34.43 -2.03 4.44
C SER A 315 35.86 -1.79 3.94
N GLU A 316 36.36 -2.62 3.03
CA GLU A 316 37.71 -2.55 2.46
C GLU A 316 37.76 -1.68 1.21
N PRO A 317 38.61 -0.63 1.15
CA PRO A 317 38.62 0.34 0.06
C PRO A 317 39.35 -0.14 -1.20
N THR A 318 40.07 -1.27 -1.15
CA THR A 318 41.02 -1.71 -2.20
C THR A 318 40.45 -1.70 -3.61
N ILE A 319 39.20 -2.17 -3.77
CA ILE A 319 38.54 -2.25 -5.08
C ILE A 319 38.28 -0.86 -5.66
N LEU A 320 37.85 0.09 -4.82
CA LEU A 320 37.61 1.46 -5.24
C LEU A 320 38.93 2.20 -5.51
N GLN A 321 39.99 1.90 -4.75
CA GLN A 321 41.33 2.45 -5.00
C GLN A 321 41.90 1.96 -6.34
N GLN A 322 41.76 0.67 -6.63
CA GLN A 322 42.17 0.07 -7.91
C GLN A 322 41.37 0.66 -9.08
N ALA A 323 40.06 0.84 -8.93
CA ALA A 323 39.24 1.49 -9.95
C ALA A 323 39.66 2.95 -10.16
N LEU A 324 39.93 3.71 -9.09
CA LEU A 324 40.37 5.09 -9.17
C LEU A 324 41.71 5.24 -9.91
N ALA A 325 42.65 4.32 -9.68
CA ALA A 325 43.95 4.33 -10.36
C ALA A 325 43.85 4.14 -11.89
N ASN A 326 42.79 3.47 -12.37
CA ASN A 326 42.58 3.14 -13.77
C ASN A 326 41.50 4.01 -14.45
N GLU A 327 40.83 4.89 -13.70
CA GLU A 327 39.72 5.69 -14.21
C GLU A 327 40.20 6.97 -14.93
N THR A 328 39.52 7.33 -16.01
CA THR A 328 39.81 8.54 -16.79
C THR A 328 38.62 9.52 -16.82
N ASP A 329 37.40 9.04 -16.57
CA ASP A 329 36.21 9.89 -16.56
C ASP A 329 36.13 10.73 -15.28
N LYS A 330 36.06 12.05 -15.42
CA LYS A 330 36.04 13.00 -14.29
C LYS A 330 34.88 12.79 -13.33
N THR A 331 33.71 12.37 -13.84
CA THR A 331 32.51 12.14 -13.03
C THR A 331 32.68 10.87 -12.20
N VAL A 332 33.25 9.83 -12.80
CA VAL A 332 33.52 8.57 -12.10
C VAL A 332 34.64 8.74 -11.08
N ILE A 333 35.71 9.47 -11.41
CA ILE A 333 36.78 9.84 -10.47
C ILE A 333 36.18 10.53 -9.24
N ALA A 334 35.33 11.54 -9.44
CA ALA A 334 34.69 12.25 -8.32
C ALA A 334 33.80 11.32 -7.47
N ALA A 335 33.06 10.40 -8.10
CA ALA A 335 32.25 9.42 -7.38
C ALA A 335 33.11 8.45 -6.55
N LEU A 336 34.25 8.00 -7.09
CA LEU A 336 35.22 7.12 -6.44
C LEU A 336 35.94 7.80 -5.27
N GLU A 337 36.43 9.03 -5.46
CA GLU A 337 37.04 9.83 -4.39
C GLU A 337 36.04 10.05 -3.25
N SER A 338 34.81 10.45 -3.58
CA SER A 338 33.73 10.65 -2.63
C SER A 338 33.38 9.35 -1.89
N ALA A 339 33.39 8.21 -2.59
CA ALA A 339 33.17 6.88 -2.01
C ALA A 339 34.28 6.45 -1.05
N LEU A 340 35.54 6.71 -1.39
CA LEU A 340 36.69 6.41 -0.54
C LEU A 340 36.71 7.25 0.74
N ILE A 341 36.44 8.56 0.63
CA ILE A 341 36.31 9.46 1.78
C ILE A 341 35.20 8.96 2.71
N ARG A 342 34.05 8.52 2.17
CA ARG A 342 32.96 7.96 2.97
C ARG A 342 33.40 6.72 3.76
N LEU A 343 34.13 5.80 3.14
CA LEU A 343 34.61 4.59 3.80
C LEU A 343 35.63 4.88 4.90
N GLU A 344 36.57 5.80 4.64
CA GLU A 344 37.55 6.25 5.62
C GLU A 344 36.87 6.80 6.87
N ILE A 345 35.89 7.69 6.68
CA ILE A 345 35.13 8.28 7.78
C ILE A 345 34.31 7.24 8.53
N ALA A 346 33.61 6.34 7.82
CA ALA A 346 32.81 5.30 8.46
C ALA A 346 33.66 4.36 9.33
N ASN A 347 34.86 4.02 8.86
CA ASN A 347 35.81 3.20 9.61
C ASN A 347 36.38 3.93 10.83
N ALA A 348 36.54 5.26 10.78
CA ALA A 348 36.92 6.05 11.95
C ALA A 348 35.83 6.09 13.03
N VAL A 349 34.54 6.19 12.65
CA VAL A 349 33.43 6.24 13.62
C VAL A 349 33.14 4.88 14.28
N LYS A 350 33.45 3.75 13.62
CA LYS A 350 33.34 2.41 14.23
C LYS A 350 34.14 2.25 15.53
N GLN A 351 35.06 3.18 15.85
CA GLN A 351 35.83 3.19 17.09
C GLN A 351 35.13 3.89 18.27
N GLN A 352 33.89 4.36 18.10
CA GLN A 352 33.11 5.02 19.15
C GLN A 352 32.37 4.00 20.03
N ALA A 353 32.19 4.32 21.32
CA ALA A 353 31.60 3.41 22.31
C ALA A 353 30.21 2.89 21.92
N ASP A 354 29.93 1.63 22.29
CA ASP A 354 28.65 0.96 22.05
C ASP A 354 27.46 1.76 22.60
N LEU A 355 26.34 1.72 21.89
CA LEU A 355 25.09 2.36 22.29
C LEU A 355 24.53 1.68 23.55
N VAL A 356 24.48 2.41 24.67
CA VAL A 356 23.89 1.91 25.92
C VAL A 356 22.40 2.24 25.95
N ILE A 357 21.55 1.24 25.74
CA ILE A 357 20.08 1.38 25.82
C ILE A 357 19.66 1.44 27.30
N PRO A 358 18.90 2.48 27.73
CA PRO A 358 18.39 2.58 29.10
C PRO A 358 17.54 1.37 29.47
N ARG A 359 17.61 0.96 30.74
CA ARG A 359 16.78 -0.13 31.27
C ARG A 359 15.30 0.16 31.02
N PHE A 360 14.60 -0.83 30.49
CA PHE A 360 13.15 -0.76 30.30
C PHE A 360 12.42 -1.04 31.63
N GLU A 361 11.44 -0.19 31.96
CA GLU A 361 10.56 -0.32 33.11
C GLU A 361 9.10 -0.43 32.64
N PRO A 362 8.50 -1.63 32.64
CA PRO A 362 7.13 -1.83 32.15
C PRO A 362 6.10 -1.21 33.09
N LEU A 363 4.98 -0.80 32.53
CA LEU A 363 3.84 -0.34 33.32
C LEU A 363 3.13 -1.55 33.97
N VAL A 364 2.65 -1.33 35.19
CA VAL A 364 1.85 -2.31 35.94
C VAL A 364 0.37 -1.99 35.72
N ASP A 365 -0.41 -3.02 35.36
CA ASP A 365 -1.86 -2.95 35.23
C ASP A 365 -2.50 -2.89 36.63
N THR A 366 -2.45 -1.69 37.22
CA THR A 366 -2.96 -1.43 38.56
C THR A 366 -4.47 -1.19 38.48
N PRO A 367 -5.32 -1.93 39.21
CA PRO A 367 -6.76 -1.70 39.17
C PRO A 367 -7.15 -0.30 39.66
N LEU A 368 -8.16 0.29 39.04
CA LEU A 368 -8.84 1.48 39.55
C LEU A 368 -9.41 1.22 40.96
N PRO A 369 -9.41 2.23 41.83
CA PRO A 369 -9.98 2.09 43.17
C PRO A 369 -11.50 1.89 43.11
N PRO A 370 -12.13 1.28 44.14
CA PRO A 370 -13.59 1.11 44.19
C PRO A 370 -14.37 2.43 44.01
N SER A 371 -13.82 3.57 44.44
CA SER A 371 -14.41 4.89 44.24
C SER A 371 -14.57 5.29 42.76
N ALA A 372 -13.79 4.70 41.86
CA ALA A 372 -13.93 4.94 40.42
C ALA A 372 -15.25 4.37 39.87
N ARG A 373 -15.85 3.38 40.53
CA ARG A 373 -17.19 2.89 40.17
C ARG A 373 -18.29 3.92 40.46
N ASP A 374 -18.13 4.72 41.51
CA ASP A 374 -19.02 5.84 41.81
C ASP A 374 -18.86 6.96 40.77
N VAL A 375 -17.61 7.23 40.35
CA VAL A 375 -17.32 8.17 39.25
C VAL A 375 -17.96 7.69 37.94
N LEU A 376 -17.88 6.40 37.64
CA LEU A 376 -18.52 5.79 36.47
C LEU A 376 -20.05 5.95 36.51
N GLN A 377 -20.66 5.77 37.68
CA GLN A 377 -22.10 6.01 37.88
C GLN A 377 -22.46 7.46 37.58
N GLN A 378 -21.74 8.40 38.19
CA GLN A 378 -21.97 9.83 38.01
C GLN A 378 -21.84 10.23 36.53
N ASN A 379 -20.81 9.73 35.86
CA ASN A 379 -20.60 9.97 34.44
C ASN A 379 -21.77 9.48 33.59
N PHE A 380 -22.22 8.25 33.84
CA PHE A 380 -23.36 7.66 33.12
C PHE A 380 -24.65 8.47 33.34
N ASP A 381 -24.95 8.83 34.59
CA ASP A 381 -26.18 9.56 34.93
C ASP A 381 -26.22 10.95 34.24
N GLU A 382 -25.09 11.68 34.25
CA GLU A 382 -24.98 12.97 33.57
C GLU A 382 -25.09 12.82 32.05
N TYR A 383 -24.43 11.82 31.46
CA TYR A 383 -24.48 11.57 30.01
C TYR A 383 -25.89 11.14 29.56
N LEU A 384 -26.60 10.35 30.35
CA LEU A 384 -27.98 9.95 30.07
C LEU A 384 -28.92 11.17 30.05
N ILE A 385 -28.69 12.15 30.93
CA ILE A 385 -29.44 13.42 30.94
C ILE A 385 -29.15 14.22 29.66
N GLU A 386 -27.90 14.29 29.20
CA GLU A 386 -27.54 14.95 27.95
C GLU A 386 -28.16 14.26 26.73
N CYS A 387 -28.04 12.94 26.63
CA CYS A 387 -28.67 12.16 25.57
C CYS A 387 -30.20 12.33 25.53
N LYS A 388 -30.85 12.46 26.69
CA LYS A 388 -32.29 12.76 26.76
C LYS A 388 -32.62 14.12 26.14
N LYS A 389 -31.79 15.14 26.37
CA LYS A 389 -31.97 16.47 25.76
C LYS A 389 -31.78 16.41 24.24
N TRP A 390 -30.76 15.71 23.74
CA TRP A 390 -30.56 15.53 22.30
C TRP A 390 -31.74 14.83 21.62
N MET A 391 -32.25 13.75 22.23
CA MET A 391 -33.46 13.08 21.77
C MET A 391 -34.66 14.03 21.72
N GLN A 392 -34.88 14.85 22.76
CA GLN A 392 -35.99 15.80 22.79
C GLN A 392 -35.87 16.86 21.68
N ASN A 393 -34.67 17.41 21.49
CA ASN A 393 -34.40 18.36 20.40
C ASN A 393 -34.67 17.72 19.03
N GLU A 394 -34.23 16.48 18.80
CA GLU A 394 -34.48 15.75 17.55
C GLU A 394 -35.98 15.56 17.29
N LEU A 395 -36.76 15.25 18.33
CA LEU A 395 -38.22 15.12 18.24
C LEU A 395 -38.90 16.46 17.91
N GLU A 396 -38.44 17.56 18.51
CA GLU A 396 -38.95 18.91 18.20
C GLU A 396 -38.60 19.34 16.77
N GLU A 397 -37.39 19.03 16.29
CA GLU A 397 -36.98 19.32 14.92
C GLU A 397 -37.83 18.57 13.89
N LYS A 398 -38.14 17.30 14.12
CA LYS A 398 -39.05 16.52 13.26
C LYS A 398 -40.46 17.12 13.18
N GLN A 399 -40.95 17.67 14.29
CA GLN A 399 -42.25 18.34 14.30
C GLN A 399 -42.24 19.63 13.47
N LYS A 400 -41.09 20.34 13.45
CA LYS A 400 -40.91 21.58 12.68
C LYS A 400 -40.60 21.33 11.20
N ASN A 401 -39.80 20.32 10.89
CA ASN A 401 -39.33 19.96 9.55
C ASN A 401 -39.71 18.50 9.22
N LYS A 402 -40.82 18.31 8.51
CA LYS A 402 -41.34 16.98 8.12
C LYS A 402 -40.43 16.17 7.18
N GLU A 403 -39.40 16.79 6.61
CA GLU A 403 -38.39 16.13 5.77
C GLU A 403 -37.19 15.59 6.59
N SER A 404 -37.10 15.91 7.90
CA SER A 404 -36.03 15.39 8.76
C SER A 404 -36.27 13.92 9.13
N SER A 405 -35.38 13.03 8.67
CA SER A 405 -35.48 11.57 8.85
C SER A 405 -34.58 11.00 9.95
N SER A 406 -33.71 11.80 10.59
CA SER A 406 -32.72 11.29 11.55
C SER A 406 -33.38 10.71 12.81
N THR A 407 -33.04 9.48 13.20
CA THR A 407 -33.55 8.81 14.42
C THR A 407 -32.39 8.47 15.39
N GLU A 408 -31.23 9.07 15.17
CA GLU A 408 -29.98 8.64 15.81
C GLU A 408 -30.01 8.87 17.32
N HIS A 409 -30.40 10.06 17.79
CA HIS A 409 -30.41 10.37 19.21
C HIS A 409 -31.53 9.63 19.95
N GLN A 410 -32.65 9.35 19.28
CA GLN A 410 -33.69 8.46 19.81
C GLN A 410 -33.15 7.05 20.05
N ASN A 411 -32.53 6.45 19.04
CA ASN A 411 -31.96 5.10 19.16
C ASN A 411 -30.86 5.05 20.22
N ARG A 412 -29.97 6.06 20.28
CA ARG A 412 -28.92 6.18 21.29
C ARG A 412 -29.48 6.21 22.71
N TYR A 413 -30.48 7.07 22.97
CA TYR A 413 -31.11 7.17 24.29
C TYR A 413 -31.84 5.88 24.71
N ILE A 414 -32.55 5.23 23.77
CA ILE A 414 -33.23 3.95 24.04
C ILE A 414 -32.24 2.87 24.45
N LYS A 415 -31.11 2.75 23.75
CA LYS A 415 -30.06 1.77 24.07
C LYS A 415 -29.41 2.06 25.43
N LEU A 416 -29.06 3.32 25.70
CA LEU A 416 -28.48 3.72 27.00
C LEU A 416 -29.40 3.41 28.18
N LYS A 417 -30.72 3.51 28.01
CA LYS A 417 -31.69 3.13 29.05
C LYS A 417 -31.67 1.65 29.45
N THR A 418 -31.05 0.78 28.65
CA THR A 418 -30.88 -0.64 28.98
C THR A 418 -29.73 -0.90 29.96
N VAL A 419 -28.85 0.09 30.17
CA VAL A 419 -27.73 0.01 31.11
C VAL A 419 -28.26 -0.02 32.54
N THR A 420 -27.85 -1.04 33.28
CA THR A 420 -28.18 -1.23 34.71
C THR A 420 -26.96 -0.97 35.59
N SER A 421 -27.16 -0.90 36.92
CA SER A 421 -26.03 -0.88 37.86
C SER A 421 -25.08 -2.07 37.65
N LYS A 422 -25.62 -3.27 37.36
CA LYS A 422 -24.81 -4.45 37.09
C LYS A 422 -24.01 -4.32 35.79
N SER A 423 -24.57 -3.67 34.78
CA SER A 423 -23.86 -3.33 33.53
C SER A 423 -22.64 -2.46 33.83
N LEU A 424 -22.79 -1.44 34.67
CA LEU A 424 -21.68 -0.56 35.08
C LEU A 424 -20.65 -1.30 35.94
N ASP A 425 -21.06 -2.26 36.77
CA ASP A 425 -20.12 -3.14 37.50
C ASP A 425 -19.29 -3.98 36.53
N ASN A 426 -19.93 -4.58 35.51
CA ASN A 426 -19.22 -5.36 34.51
C ASN A 426 -18.25 -4.49 33.68
N ILE A 427 -18.65 -3.26 33.32
CA ILE A 427 -17.77 -2.30 32.66
C ILE A 427 -16.57 -1.97 33.55
N PHE A 428 -16.79 -1.72 34.85
CA PHE A 428 -15.71 -1.48 35.80
C PHE A 428 -14.74 -2.65 35.92
N GLU A 429 -15.25 -3.90 35.99
CA GLU A 429 -14.41 -5.10 36.00
C GLU A 429 -13.64 -5.27 34.69
N TYR A 430 -14.24 -4.92 33.54
CA TYR A 430 -13.56 -4.91 32.24
C TYR A 430 -12.43 -3.87 32.21
N LEU A 431 -12.68 -2.64 32.66
CA LEU A 431 -11.65 -1.59 32.71
C LEU A 431 -10.44 -2.01 33.55
N ASN A 432 -10.68 -2.75 34.65
CA ASN A 432 -9.66 -3.33 35.51
C ASN A 432 -9.04 -4.64 34.99
N GLY A 433 -9.38 -5.07 33.76
CA GLY A 433 -8.80 -6.27 33.14
C GLY A 433 -9.26 -7.60 33.75
N LYS A 434 -10.31 -7.61 34.56
CA LYS A 434 -10.80 -8.83 35.24
C LYS A 434 -11.72 -9.68 34.37
N ILE A 435 -12.33 -9.08 33.36
CA ILE A 435 -13.09 -9.77 32.31
C ILE A 435 -12.66 -9.24 30.94
N ASP A 436 -12.78 -10.07 29.91
CA ASP A 436 -12.53 -9.67 28.52
C ASP A 436 -13.77 -9.00 27.88
N ARG A 437 -13.57 -8.36 26.72
CA ARG A 437 -14.63 -7.66 25.98
C ARG A 437 -15.75 -8.61 25.54
N SER A 438 -15.42 -9.83 25.15
CA SER A 438 -16.40 -10.83 24.71
C SER A 438 -17.34 -11.24 25.85
N THR A 439 -16.82 -11.28 27.07
CA THR A 439 -17.55 -11.59 28.29
C THR A 439 -18.43 -10.42 28.69
N LEU A 440 -17.92 -9.18 28.58
CA LEU A 440 -18.70 -7.97 28.81
C LEU A 440 -19.94 -7.93 27.90
N PHE A 441 -19.77 -8.14 26.59
CA PHE A 441 -20.86 -8.04 25.60
C PHE A 441 -21.85 -9.21 25.60
N LYS A 442 -21.61 -10.28 26.36
CA LYS A 442 -22.65 -11.27 26.68
C LYS A 442 -23.69 -10.73 27.67
N GLU A 443 -23.30 -9.74 28.48
CA GLU A 443 -24.09 -9.22 29.60
C GLU A 443 -24.70 -7.84 29.34
N ILE A 444 -24.20 -7.11 28.34
CA ILE A 444 -24.67 -5.76 27.98
C ILE A 444 -24.87 -5.64 26.47
N ASN A 445 -25.73 -4.72 26.04
CA ASN A 445 -25.93 -4.42 24.63
C ASN A 445 -24.65 -3.79 24.02
N GLU A 446 -24.05 -4.46 23.04
CA GLU A 446 -22.83 -4.02 22.37
C GLU A 446 -22.98 -2.69 21.60
N GLU A 447 -24.21 -2.30 21.28
CA GLU A 447 -24.50 -1.05 20.55
C GLU A 447 -24.74 0.15 21.48
N ILE A 448 -24.48 0.02 22.79
CA ILE A 448 -24.52 1.13 23.73
C ILE A 448 -23.42 2.13 23.40
N ASP A 449 -23.71 3.42 23.57
CA ASP A 449 -22.72 4.48 23.45
C ASP A 449 -21.87 4.57 24.73
N PHE A 450 -20.55 4.36 24.60
CA PHE A 450 -19.59 4.39 25.70
C PHE A 450 -18.93 5.76 25.91
N GLU A 451 -19.36 6.84 25.23
CA GLU A 451 -18.78 8.18 25.40
C GLU A 451 -18.83 8.69 26.86
N PHE A 452 -19.77 8.19 27.68
CA PHE A 452 -19.84 8.52 29.11
C PHE A 452 -18.55 8.16 29.89
N LEU A 453 -17.75 7.22 29.40
CA LEU A 453 -16.45 6.89 29.99
C LEU A 453 -15.52 8.12 30.04
N PHE A 454 -15.68 9.06 29.10
CA PHE A 454 -14.85 10.26 28.97
C PHE A 454 -15.50 11.53 29.52
N THR A 455 -16.66 11.45 30.18
CA THR A 455 -17.36 12.62 30.73
C THR A 455 -16.44 13.42 31.64
N LYS A 456 -16.14 14.67 31.21
CA LYS A 456 -15.28 15.64 31.91
C LYS A 456 -13.90 15.09 32.30
N ASN A 457 -13.42 14.03 31.63
CA ASN A 457 -12.16 13.34 31.93
C ASN A 457 -12.02 12.88 33.40
N ARG A 458 -13.13 12.65 34.11
CA ARG A 458 -13.07 12.31 35.55
C ARG A 458 -12.27 11.03 35.84
N LEU A 459 -12.48 9.98 35.05
CA LEU A 459 -11.73 8.73 35.16
C LEU A 459 -10.26 8.92 34.81
N LEU A 460 -9.96 9.68 33.73
CA LEU A 460 -8.59 9.95 33.27
C LEU A 460 -7.75 10.71 34.31
N ASN A 461 -8.40 11.49 35.18
CA ASN A 461 -7.74 12.28 36.21
C ASN A 461 -7.52 11.50 37.53
N LEU A 462 -7.89 10.22 37.60
CA LEU A 462 -7.61 9.39 38.78
C LEU A 462 -6.12 9.03 38.84
N PRO A 463 -5.48 9.04 40.03
CA PRO A 463 -4.06 8.69 40.18
C PRO A 463 -3.69 7.29 39.70
N GLU A 464 -4.62 6.33 39.85
CA GLU A 464 -4.45 4.94 39.44
C GLU A 464 -4.76 4.72 37.95
N PHE A 465 -5.27 5.75 37.25
CA PHE A 465 -5.54 5.66 35.83
C PHE A 465 -4.24 5.50 35.05
N SER A 466 -4.25 4.63 34.04
CA SER A 466 -3.07 4.20 33.31
C SER A 466 -3.42 3.94 31.85
N LEU A 467 -2.41 3.70 31.01
CA LEU A 467 -2.62 3.36 29.60
C LEU A 467 -3.49 2.11 29.42
N PHE A 468 -3.45 1.15 30.36
CA PHE A 468 -4.31 -0.04 30.30
C PHE A 468 -5.80 0.33 30.29
N HIS A 469 -6.19 1.24 31.19
CA HIS A 469 -7.55 1.74 31.26
C HIS A 469 -7.93 2.52 30.01
N LEU A 470 -7.03 3.39 29.53
CA LEU A 470 -7.29 4.20 28.34
C LEU A 470 -7.52 3.35 27.09
N PHE A 471 -6.70 2.34 26.85
CA PHE A 471 -6.87 1.45 25.69
C PHE A 471 -8.17 0.65 25.77
N ARG A 472 -8.49 0.07 26.93
CA ARG A 472 -9.77 -0.63 27.17
C ARG A 472 -10.98 0.30 26.94
N MET A 473 -10.94 1.54 27.43
CA MET A 473 -12.02 2.51 27.17
C MET A 473 -12.18 2.83 25.67
N ASN A 474 -11.08 3.02 24.93
CA ASN A 474 -11.16 3.30 23.50
C ASN A 474 -11.60 2.06 22.70
N GLU A 475 -11.27 0.85 23.15
CA GLU A 475 -11.75 -0.40 22.54
C GLU A 475 -13.28 -0.49 22.56
N LEU A 476 -13.93 0.01 23.62
CA LEU A 476 -15.39 0.08 23.72
C LEU A 476 -16.02 1.15 22.82
N LEU A 477 -15.29 2.23 22.50
CA LEU A 477 -15.74 3.26 21.56
C LEU A 477 -15.61 2.81 20.10
N SER A 478 -14.66 1.93 19.82
CA SER A 478 -14.44 1.38 18.47
C SER A 478 -15.45 0.29 18.15
N SER A 479 -16.09 0.37 16.97
CA SER A 479 -16.73 -0.82 16.40
C SER A 479 -15.64 -1.86 16.14
N LEU A 480 -15.99 -3.14 16.12
CA LEU A 480 -15.06 -4.24 15.79
C LEU A 480 -14.35 -4.04 14.43
N GLU A 481 -14.84 -3.12 13.59
CA GLU A 481 -14.33 -2.80 12.25
C GLU A 481 -13.64 -1.43 12.16
N SER A 482 -13.70 -0.58 13.19
CA SER A 482 -13.07 0.74 13.16
C SER A 482 -11.65 0.67 13.70
N ASN A 483 -10.68 0.54 12.78
CA ASN A 483 -9.27 0.78 13.09
C ASN A 483 -9.09 2.28 13.37
N TYR A 484 -9.21 2.70 14.64
CA TYR A 484 -8.60 3.98 15.03
C TYR A 484 -7.10 3.86 14.73
N SER A 485 -6.47 4.90 14.19
CA SER A 485 -5.02 4.92 14.14
C SER A 485 -4.46 5.30 15.51
N PHE A 486 -3.30 4.75 15.88
CA PHE A 486 -2.58 5.17 17.08
C PHE A 486 -2.35 6.69 17.11
N GLU A 487 -2.08 7.29 15.95
CA GLU A 487 -1.96 8.74 15.76
C GLU A 487 -3.16 9.53 16.31
N MET A 488 -4.39 9.11 16.02
CA MET A 488 -5.59 9.79 16.54
C MET A 488 -5.68 9.71 18.07
N LEU A 489 -5.29 8.56 18.65
CA LEU A 489 -5.27 8.41 20.10
C LEU A 489 -4.18 9.29 20.73
N TYR A 490 -2.99 9.31 20.12
CA TYR A 490 -1.85 10.09 20.58
C TYR A 490 -2.13 11.60 20.58
N ASP A 491 -2.79 12.10 19.53
CA ASP A 491 -3.19 13.51 19.43
C ASP A 491 -4.32 13.87 20.39
N LYS A 492 -5.28 12.96 20.59
CA LYS A 492 -6.45 13.19 21.44
C LYS A 492 -6.10 13.21 22.93
N TYR A 493 -5.16 12.38 23.37
CA TYR A 493 -4.87 12.20 24.80
C TYR A 493 -3.43 12.58 25.15
N ASP A 494 -3.28 13.72 25.85
CA ASP A 494 -1.96 14.23 26.27
C ASP A 494 -1.16 13.27 27.15
N ILE A 495 -1.83 12.33 27.83
CA ILE A 495 -1.18 11.37 28.73
C ILE A 495 -0.13 10.50 28.01
N PHE A 496 -0.29 10.22 26.71
CA PHE A 496 0.69 9.44 25.95
C PHE A 496 2.07 10.10 25.91
N LYS A 497 2.12 11.43 25.89
CA LYS A 497 3.36 12.22 25.76
C LYS A 497 4.26 12.09 26.99
N ASN A 498 3.74 11.55 28.10
CA ASN A 498 4.48 11.36 29.34
C ASN A 498 5.25 10.03 29.40
N PHE A 499 4.93 9.07 28.52
CA PHE A 499 5.46 7.71 28.58
C PHE A 499 6.60 7.46 27.60
N ASP A 500 7.42 6.46 27.92
CA ASP A 500 8.36 5.86 26.97
C ASP A 500 7.56 5.10 25.89
N LEU A 501 7.94 5.22 24.62
CA LEU A 501 7.29 4.49 23.53
C LEU A 501 7.31 2.98 23.73
N ARG A 502 8.34 2.44 24.41
CA ARG A 502 8.40 1.02 24.81
C ARG A 502 7.30 0.65 25.81
N GLN A 503 6.93 1.57 26.71
CA GLN A 503 5.84 1.35 27.66
C GLN A 503 4.48 1.35 26.95
N ILE A 504 4.29 2.25 25.98
CA ILE A 504 3.08 2.27 25.15
C ILE A 504 2.97 0.96 24.37
N ALA A 505 4.06 0.54 23.72
CA ALA A 505 4.14 -0.71 22.96
C ALA A 505 3.81 -1.94 23.83
N ASP A 506 4.44 -2.05 25.00
CA ASP A 506 4.23 -3.14 25.94
C ASP A 506 2.75 -3.26 26.38
N VAL A 507 2.09 -2.13 26.66
CA VAL A 507 0.65 -2.13 27.01
C VAL A 507 -0.21 -2.57 25.81
N MET A 508 0.06 -2.06 24.61
CA MET A 508 -0.67 -2.43 23.40
C MET A 508 -0.53 -3.92 23.09
N ILE A 509 0.67 -4.49 23.28
CA ILE A 509 0.93 -5.93 23.11
C ILE A 509 0.16 -6.74 24.16
N LYS A 510 0.24 -6.36 25.44
CA LYS A 510 -0.47 -7.06 26.53
C LYS A 510 -1.98 -7.08 26.36
N LEU A 511 -2.55 -6.05 25.74
CA LEU A 511 -3.98 -5.95 25.45
C LEU A 511 -4.37 -6.52 24.07
N ASN A 512 -3.40 -7.02 23.30
CA ASN A 512 -3.62 -7.49 21.92
C ASN A 512 -4.33 -6.43 21.05
N PHE A 513 -3.93 -5.17 21.21
CA PHE A 513 -4.63 -4.02 20.60
C PHE A 513 -4.33 -3.89 19.09
N TYR A 514 -3.14 -4.30 18.63
CA TYR A 514 -2.81 -4.48 17.20
C TYR A 514 -1.92 -5.71 16.96
N PRO A 515 -1.98 -6.33 15.77
CA PRO A 515 -1.08 -7.41 15.38
C PRO A 515 0.40 -7.00 15.24
N HIS A 516 0.66 -5.73 14.90
CA HIS A 516 1.99 -5.19 14.58
C HIS A 516 2.22 -3.84 15.27
N VAL A 517 2.29 -3.87 16.61
CA VAL A 517 2.33 -2.68 17.47
C VAL A 517 3.50 -1.75 17.15
N GLU A 518 4.67 -2.31 16.85
CA GLU A 518 5.89 -1.54 16.60
C GLU A 518 5.72 -0.63 15.38
N TYR A 519 5.05 -1.14 14.33
CA TYR A 519 4.76 -0.39 13.12
C TYR A 519 3.75 0.74 13.35
N GLU A 520 2.67 0.48 14.09
CA GLU A 520 1.66 1.49 14.39
C GLU A 520 2.22 2.67 15.19
N ILE A 521 3.09 2.38 16.17
CA ILE A 521 3.77 3.43 16.94
C ILE A 521 4.78 4.16 16.06
N ALA A 522 5.61 3.43 15.32
CA ALA A 522 6.69 4.02 14.52
C ALA A 522 6.18 4.94 13.41
N ARG A 523 5.02 4.62 12.82
CA ARG A 523 4.39 5.41 11.75
C ARG A 523 4.31 6.89 12.09
N LEU A 524 3.83 7.21 13.29
CA LEU A 524 3.66 8.57 13.76
C LEU A 524 4.95 9.40 13.66
N PHE A 525 6.08 8.80 14.06
CA PHE A 525 7.38 9.47 14.14
C PHE A 525 8.19 9.39 12.83
N LEU A 526 7.94 8.35 12.03
CA LEU A 526 8.61 8.18 10.73
C LEU A 526 7.98 9.03 9.63
N ASP A 527 6.67 9.27 9.67
CA ASP A 527 5.96 10.05 8.65
C ASP A 527 6.13 11.56 8.86
N ASN A 528 6.09 12.01 10.12
CA ASN A 528 6.11 13.42 10.48
C ASN A 528 7.08 13.73 11.62
N ASP A 529 7.93 14.73 11.42
CA ASP A 529 8.90 15.14 12.41
C ASP A 529 8.39 16.09 13.49
N PHE A 530 7.14 16.52 13.39
CA PHE A 530 6.44 17.34 14.37
C PHE A 530 6.49 16.75 15.79
N TYR A 531 6.32 15.43 15.90
CA TYR A 531 6.24 14.74 17.19
C TYR A 531 7.60 14.58 17.90
N HIS A 532 8.72 14.76 17.19
CA HIS A 532 10.05 14.63 17.79
C HIS A 532 10.32 15.68 18.86
N ASN A 533 9.82 16.90 18.69
CA ASN A 533 10.04 18.00 19.63
C ASN A 533 9.40 17.74 21.00
N ILE A 534 8.39 16.87 21.07
CA ILE A 534 7.74 16.47 22.33
C ILE A 534 8.76 15.79 23.26
N TYR A 535 9.72 15.06 22.68
CA TYR A 535 10.72 14.28 23.41
C TYR A 535 12.09 14.96 23.50
N GLU A 536 12.22 16.24 23.11
CA GLU A 536 13.53 16.92 23.10
C GLU A 536 14.22 16.93 24.47
N ASN A 537 13.45 17.07 25.56
CA ASN A 537 13.96 17.08 26.93
C ASN A 537 14.22 15.67 27.50
N GLU A 538 13.52 14.65 27.00
CA GLU A 538 13.63 13.27 27.44
C GLU A 538 13.77 12.34 26.22
N PRO A 539 14.84 12.49 25.42
CA PRO A 539 14.93 11.85 24.11
C PRO A 539 14.96 10.32 24.21
N TYR A 540 15.38 9.79 25.36
CA TYR A 540 15.40 8.35 25.66
C TYR A 540 14.03 7.68 25.58
N LYS A 541 12.95 8.40 25.86
CA LYS A 541 11.57 7.89 25.75
C LYS A 541 11.20 7.55 24.30
N LEU A 542 11.89 8.13 23.33
CA LEU A 542 11.67 7.88 21.90
C LEU A 542 12.78 7.05 21.28
N TRP A 543 14.06 7.44 21.43
CA TRP A 543 15.13 6.78 20.69
C TRP A 543 15.36 5.34 21.16
N ALA A 544 15.12 5.03 22.44
CA ALA A 544 15.34 3.68 22.98
C ALA A 544 14.41 2.64 22.31
N PHE A 545 13.16 3.01 22.03
CA PHE A 545 12.24 2.19 21.26
C PHE A 545 12.79 1.87 19.86
N PHE A 546 13.32 2.86 19.15
CA PHE A 546 13.91 2.65 17.82
C PHE A 546 15.26 1.93 17.85
N ALA A 547 16.02 2.02 18.95
CA ALA A 547 17.25 1.25 19.13
C ALA A 547 16.94 -0.25 19.33
N GLU A 548 15.87 -0.59 20.06
CA GLU A 548 15.40 -1.97 20.21
C GLU A 548 14.71 -2.49 18.93
N ASN A 549 14.20 -1.58 18.08
CA ASN A 549 13.50 -1.89 16.82
C ASN A 549 14.23 -1.29 15.60
N GLU A 550 15.55 -1.49 15.52
CA GLU A 550 16.43 -0.85 14.54
C GLU A 550 16.01 -1.11 13.08
N PHE A 551 15.36 -2.26 12.82
CA PHE A 551 14.81 -2.61 11.50
C PHE A 551 13.84 -1.56 10.94
N LEU A 552 13.15 -0.79 11.79
CA LEU A 552 12.24 0.27 11.38
C LEU A 552 12.99 1.45 10.75
N ILE A 553 14.13 1.83 11.32
CA ILE A 553 15.00 2.87 10.75
C ILE A 553 15.63 2.34 9.45
N ASP A 554 16.04 1.07 9.43
CA ASP A 554 16.61 0.45 8.24
C ASP A 554 15.62 0.45 7.07
N GLN A 555 14.37 0.05 7.32
CA GLN A 555 13.29 0.13 6.35
C GLN A 555 13.04 1.58 5.91
N ALA A 556 13.02 2.53 6.86
CA ALA A 556 12.73 3.91 6.55
C ALA A 556 13.80 4.61 5.69
N LEU A 557 15.06 4.23 5.90
CA LEU A 557 16.20 4.77 5.15
C LEU A 557 16.48 4.00 3.85
N GLY A 558 15.91 2.80 3.69
CA GLY A 558 16.04 1.94 2.51
C GLY A 558 17.20 0.94 2.57
N PHE A 559 17.57 0.49 3.78
CA PHE A 559 18.53 -0.59 4.03
C PHE A 559 17.85 -1.97 4.20
N ALA A 560 16.53 -2.01 4.37
CA ALA A 560 15.74 -3.24 4.50
C ALA A 560 14.42 -3.10 3.71
N PRO A 561 13.81 -4.21 3.23
CA PRO A 561 12.53 -4.14 2.54
C PRO A 561 11.40 -3.86 3.53
N LEU A 562 10.34 -3.21 3.06
CA LEU A 562 9.12 -3.06 3.84
C LEU A 562 8.45 -4.42 3.99
N GLN A 563 8.39 -4.91 5.24
CA GLN A 563 7.93 -6.28 5.51
C GLN A 563 6.41 -6.44 5.53
N SER A 564 5.63 -5.34 5.55
CA SER A 564 4.16 -5.42 5.58
C SER A 564 3.54 -4.79 4.32
N THR A 565 2.51 -5.43 3.76
CA THR A 565 1.66 -4.79 2.74
C THR A 565 0.77 -3.69 3.31
N GLN A 566 0.65 -3.60 4.64
CA GLN A 566 0.06 -2.45 5.31
C GLN A 566 0.96 -1.20 5.12
N CYS A 567 2.24 -1.39 4.76
CA CYS A 567 3.16 -0.31 4.42
C CYS A 567 2.87 0.43 3.11
N SER A 568 1.97 -0.06 2.25
CA SER A 568 1.67 0.64 0.99
C SER A 568 1.05 2.02 1.19
N TYR A 569 0.52 2.29 2.39
CA TYR A 569 0.01 3.60 2.80
C TYR A 569 1.02 4.46 3.58
N TYR A 570 2.23 3.97 3.88
CA TYR A 570 3.24 4.73 4.61
C TYR A 570 3.96 5.71 3.68
N ASN A 571 3.80 7.00 3.95
CA ASN A 571 4.68 8.03 3.39
C ASN A 571 5.96 8.08 4.21
N ILE A 572 6.77 7.01 4.11
CA ILE A 572 8.03 6.91 4.83
C ILE A 572 8.92 8.11 4.49
N ASN A 573 9.01 9.02 5.46
CA ASN A 573 9.76 10.23 5.31
C ASN A 573 11.17 10.02 5.84
N LYS A 574 12.14 9.93 4.93
CA LYS A 574 13.57 9.81 5.28
C LYS A 574 14.03 10.89 6.26
N VAL A 575 13.40 12.08 6.26
CA VAL A 575 13.70 13.15 7.22
C VAL A 575 13.32 12.74 8.64
N GLY A 576 12.18 12.06 8.83
CA GLY A 576 11.74 11.55 10.12
C GLY A 576 12.76 10.59 10.72
N ALA A 577 13.16 9.58 9.95
CA ALA A 577 14.20 8.62 10.36
C ALA A 577 15.55 9.28 10.70
N ILE A 578 16.00 10.28 9.92
CA ILE A 578 17.23 11.02 10.21
C ILE A 578 17.11 11.81 11.52
N LYS A 579 15.94 12.41 11.79
CA LYS A 579 15.69 13.14 13.04
C LYS A 579 15.60 12.21 14.24
N ILE A 580 15.07 11.00 14.09
CA ILE A 580 15.13 9.96 15.13
C ILE A 580 16.60 9.64 15.46
N ILE A 581 17.46 9.41 14.46
CA ILE A 581 18.91 9.20 14.66
C ILE A 581 19.54 10.41 15.38
N GLN A 582 19.06 11.62 15.13
CA GLN A 582 19.55 12.82 15.82
C GLN A 582 19.32 12.76 17.33
N LEU A 583 18.31 12.05 17.81
CA LEU A 583 17.99 11.91 19.23
C LEU A 583 18.83 10.84 19.94
N PHE A 584 19.52 9.96 19.20
CA PHE A 584 20.40 8.94 19.78
C PHE A 584 21.58 9.61 20.51
N PRO A 585 22.06 9.07 21.65
CA PRO A 585 23.21 9.62 22.38
C PRO A 585 24.51 9.53 21.56
N THR A 586 24.68 8.46 20.78
CA THR A 586 25.75 8.27 19.79
C THR A 586 25.13 7.86 18.46
N ILE A 587 25.68 8.36 17.34
CA ILE A 587 25.16 8.01 16.00
C ILE A 587 25.62 6.58 15.68
N PRO A 588 24.70 5.64 15.39
CA PRO A 588 25.10 4.28 15.04
C PRO A 588 26.00 4.29 13.79
N ALA A 589 27.16 3.63 13.89
CA ALA A 589 28.20 3.68 12.85
C ALA A 589 27.68 3.28 11.46
N LYS A 590 26.72 2.33 11.41
CA LYS A 590 26.12 1.85 10.16
C LYS A 590 25.40 2.95 9.36
N TYR A 591 24.90 4.00 10.01
CA TYR A 591 24.19 5.10 9.34
C TYR A 591 25.11 6.23 8.88
N VAL A 592 26.33 6.34 9.41
CA VAL A 592 27.22 7.48 9.18
C VAL A 592 27.55 7.67 7.70
N ALA A 593 27.93 6.60 7.01
CA ALA A 593 28.27 6.66 5.58
C ALA A 593 27.09 7.18 4.73
N TYR A 594 25.87 6.76 5.07
CA TYR A 594 24.65 7.18 4.39
C TYR A 594 24.26 8.62 4.74
N LEU A 595 24.41 9.03 6.00
CA LEU A 595 24.20 10.42 6.40
C LEU A 595 25.17 11.37 5.66
N ILE A 596 26.43 10.97 5.45
CA ILE A 596 27.38 11.75 4.65
C ILE A 596 26.90 11.86 3.20
N GLU A 597 26.46 10.76 2.59
CA GLU A 597 25.90 10.78 1.23
C GLU A 597 24.71 11.75 1.14
N LEU A 598 23.77 11.69 2.07
CA LEU A 598 22.62 12.59 2.10
C LEU A 598 23.04 14.05 2.32
N ALA A 599 24.04 14.29 3.17
CA ALA A 599 24.57 15.62 3.47
C ALA A 599 25.30 16.28 2.28
N LEU A 600 25.79 15.49 1.33
CA LEU A 600 26.40 15.94 0.08
C LEU A 600 25.38 16.00 -1.09
N GLY A 601 24.30 15.23 -1.01
CA GLY A 601 23.30 15.12 -2.07
C GLY A 601 22.48 16.39 -2.37
N GLU A 602 21.71 16.37 -3.45
CA GLU A 602 21.00 17.57 -3.94
C GLU A 602 19.67 17.86 -3.21
N ARG A 603 19.06 16.85 -2.57
CA ARG A 603 17.73 16.99 -1.94
C ARG A 603 17.80 17.86 -0.68
N LYS A 604 17.30 19.10 -0.76
CA LYS A 604 17.35 20.08 0.33
C LYS A 604 16.94 19.54 1.72
N PRO A 605 15.74 18.93 1.93
CA PRO A 605 15.31 18.57 3.28
C PRO A 605 16.17 17.47 3.93
N ALA A 606 16.40 16.37 3.21
CA ALA A 606 17.25 15.28 3.69
C ALA A 606 18.70 15.71 3.88
N ARG A 607 19.22 16.57 2.98
CA ARG A 607 20.55 17.16 3.11
C ARG A 607 20.70 17.95 4.41
N TYR A 608 19.79 18.88 4.67
CA TYR A 608 19.88 19.70 5.88
C TYR A 608 19.72 18.88 7.15
N ALA A 609 18.81 17.89 7.15
CA ALA A 609 18.65 16.96 8.26
C ALA A 609 19.95 16.19 8.52
N ALA A 610 20.53 15.57 7.50
CA ALA A 610 21.77 14.81 7.64
C ALA A 610 22.97 15.69 8.06
N GLN A 611 23.09 16.90 7.51
CA GLN A 611 24.10 17.87 7.93
C GLN A 611 23.95 18.26 9.41
N ASN A 612 22.72 18.38 9.91
CA ASN A 612 22.48 18.68 11.32
C ASN A 612 22.88 17.53 12.23
N VAL A 613 22.59 16.28 11.86
CA VAL A 613 23.06 15.10 12.60
C VAL A 613 24.59 15.06 12.64
N LEU A 614 25.25 15.24 11.49
CA LEU A 614 26.71 15.17 11.37
C LEU A 614 27.45 16.29 12.13
N LYS A 615 26.81 17.43 12.44
CA LYS A 615 27.42 18.48 13.31
C LYS A 615 27.87 17.94 14.66
N ARG A 616 27.24 16.86 15.14
CA ARG A 616 27.60 16.19 16.40
C ARG A 616 28.92 15.43 16.32
N ILE A 617 29.49 15.28 15.12
CA ILE A 617 30.85 14.78 14.88
C ILE A 617 31.64 15.87 14.12
N PRO A 618 32.19 16.88 14.83
CA PRO A 618 32.72 18.09 14.22
C PRO A 618 33.82 17.86 13.18
N GLU A 619 34.68 16.86 13.38
CA GLU A 619 35.73 16.47 12.43
C GLU A 619 35.15 16.05 11.07
N ILE A 620 34.11 15.21 11.10
CA ILE A 620 33.38 14.73 9.93
C ILE A 620 32.62 15.88 9.27
N TYR A 621 31.91 16.69 10.06
CA TYR A 621 31.16 17.82 9.54
C TYR A 621 32.05 18.83 8.80
N ASN A 622 33.26 19.07 9.30
CA ASN A 622 34.23 19.94 8.65
C ASN A 622 34.77 19.35 7.35
N GLN A 623 34.98 18.03 7.28
CA GLN A 623 35.35 17.34 6.03
C GLN A 623 34.21 17.38 5.00
N VAL A 624 32.98 17.09 5.41
CA VAL A 624 31.77 17.19 4.56
C VAL A 624 31.60 18.62 4.01
N LYS A 625 31.83 19.64 4.84
CA LYS A 625 31.85 21.05 4.39
C LYS A 625 32.94 21.33 3.37
N LYS A 626 34.15 20.78 3.52
CA LYS A 626 35.25 20.94 2.57
C LYS A 626 34.88 20.31 1.22
N VAL A 627 34.38 19.07 1.22
CA VAL A 627 33.95 18.37 -0.01
C VAL A 627 32.78 19.09 -0.68
N SER A 628 31.76 19.50 0.09
CA SER A 628 30.62 20.25 -0.43
C SER A 628 31.03 21.60 -1.06
N LYS A 629 32.01 22.31 -0.46
CA LYS A 629 32.59 23.52 -1.06
C LYS A 629 33.33 23.24 -2.36
N ILE A 630 34.05 22.13 -2.45
CA ILE A 630 34.77 21.71 -3.69
C ILE A 630 33.76 21.35 -4.79
N GLU A 631 32.71 20.61 -4.47
CA GLU A 631 31.64 20.23 -5.42
C GLU A 631 30.82 21.46 -5.87
N GLN A 632 30.45 22.36 -4.96
CA GLN A 632 29.75 23.61 -5.30
C GLN A 632 30.61 24.57 -6.13
N SER A 633 31.92 24.66 -5.85
CA SER A 633 32.84 25.46 -6.67
C SER A 633 33.01 24.90 -8.09
N ARG A 634 32.91 23.58 -8.26
CA ARG A 634 32.96 22.90 -9.57
C ARG A 634 31.65 23.08 -10.38
N LEU A 635 30.48 23.07 -9.72
CA LEU A 635 29.19 23.37 -10.35
C LEU A 635 29.08 24.82 -10.84
N ILE A 636 29.60 25.78 -10.08
CA ILE A 636 29.64 27.20 -10.47
C ILE A 636 30.55 27.44 -11.68
N ASN A 637 31.64 26.69 -11.81
CA ASN A 637 32.50 26.77 -13.00
C ASN A 637 31.87 26.10 -14.24
N PHE A 638 31.02 25.09 -14.06
CA PHE A 638 30.27 24.48 -15.17
C PHE A 638 29.19 25.40 -15.76
N GLN A 639 28.56 26.23 -14.93
CA GLN A 639 27.58 27.24 -15.39
C GLN A 639 28.21 28.47 -16.07
N LYS A 640 29.53 28.65 -15.96
CA LYS A 640 30.28 29.73 -16.66
C LYS A 640 30.85 29.31 -18.01
N CYS A 641 30.71 28.03 -18.40
CA CYS A 641 31.17 27.49 -19.67
C CYS A 641 30.03 27.13 -20.65
N TYR A 642 28.82 27.64 -20.40
CA TYR A 642 27.72 27.66 -21.37
C TYR A 642 27.34 29.09 -21.70
#